data_AF-A0A7X7BLM8-F1
#
_entry.id   AF-A0A7X7BLM8-F1
#
_cell.length_a   1.000
_cell.length_b   1.000
_cell.length_c   1.000
_cell.angle_alpha   90.00
_cell.angle_beta   90.00
_cell.angle_gamma   90.00
#
_symmetry.space_group_name_H-M   'P 1'
#
loop_
_entity.id
_entity.type
_entity.pdbx_description
1 polymer ?
#
loop_
_entity_poly.entity_id
_entity_poly.type
_entity_poly.pdbx_seq_one_letter_code
_entity_poly.pdbx_strand_id
1 'polypeptide(L)'
;MSKLLRSYLRYARGEKKISPWALLYPLQFITRLWMKLRINLYARGLLGVTEPPLPVVSIGNNSLGGTNKTPMTELVVRQFQEAGIEAGLVSRGYRTKEHGPIWIGQDEESTHRDTAGDEPLMLAKRLPGVKIVVSRDRVQGVTLLASLGAKVAVTDDTFQHRRMARDVDIVLVDATCPFGNGNVIPAGSMREPKSAFSRADILVITKANQADPDQLSYTKAELEKLLDPQKIFTAEIRMESWIEIIRGEERILPAEVSPSGKYIAFSAIGSPAGFYKFLEQINISISDHRTFRDHHIFTENDINDLIELAKNRGVDGFICTEKDLVNLPEWLDLDIPIYIPRIVVALDDDLGFRKRIMEKLKPNLMVASNGYGEDAIGVVLAKKMKKRFSAAEVSAFAFVGSGTHYRNEGFRVLSPSIEMPSGGVIKYSFLEFVKDLRHGLGSSITSQMSALSSLYSRYRTPVCVGDVYLLASMLWGQGMKPVLVATAKSVHLSGHLSVEQFLLKHRSRFVWTRDSETAEELRSGGVNAEFCGNPVMDLIDKEKTEIKVWDGTDGLRILLLPGSRPRTYEDVILILDSAKELSKRKKCSFVMVPAPMIDVDKLLENLEGWVLVPGSDVLESEGITVRILRGEVSDAALGADLLIGLGGTANQLCAGLGVPVVSILEKGKLIQKKLLKEAEILVKAEPQELAKAAERILSDPELKKSMREAGIRNLGGVGALDHIVEYCASALGWDNRCAVYEKYRFFIEQKSEKNLPYKKGDAAE
;
A
#
# COMPACT_ATOMS: atom_id res chain seq x y z
N MET A 1 -33.88 20.48 15.28
CA MET A 1 -32.55 21.15 15.44
C MET A 1 -32.70 22.37 16.33
N SER A 2 -31.86 22.56 17.36
CA SER A 2 -31.98 23.72 18.29
C SER A 2 -31.79 25.05 17.54
N LYS A 3 -32.40 26.14 18.04
CA LYS A 3 -32.26 27.49 17.46
C LYS A 3 -30.79 27.94 17.42
N LEU A 4 -30.00 27.55 18.43
CA LEU A 4 -28.56 27.83 18.53
C LEU A 4 -27.76 27.16 17.41
N LEU A 5 -27.97 25.85 17.17
CA LEU A 5 -27.25 25.12 16.13
C LEU A 5 -27.58 25.66 14.73
N ARG A 6 -28.85 26.04 14.48
CA ARG A 6 -29.23 26.73 13.25
C ARG A 6 -28.51 28.07 13.10
N SER A 7 -28.47 28.88 14.16
CA SER A 7 -27.74 30.16 14.13
C SER A 7 -26.24 29.98 13.85
N TYR A 8 -25.63 28.96 14.45
CA TYR A 8 -24.22 28.64 14.24
C TYR A 8 -23.95 28.20 12.80
N LEU A 9 -24.74 27.26 12.27
CA LEU A 9 -24.57 26.75 10.91
C LEU A 9 -24.72 27.87 9.86
N ARG A 10 -25.65 28.81 10.04
CA ARG A 10 -25.79 29.98 9.15
C ARG A 10 -24.54 30.87 9.15
N TYR A 11 -23.94 31.10 10.32
CA TYR A 11 -22.66 31.81 10.43
C TYR A 11 -21.51 31.02 9.78
N ALA A 12 -21.40 29.74 10.07
CA ALA A 12 -20.36 28.85 9.55
C ALA A 12 -20.43 28.64 8.02
N ARG A 13 -21.62 28.75 7.43
CA ARG A 13 -21.87 28.75 5.98
C ARG A 13 -21.62 30.10 5.30
N GLY A 14 -21.41 31.16 6.07
CA GLY A 14 -21.20 32.52 5.54
C GLY A 14 -22.49 33.26 5.19
N GLU A 15 -23.67 32.70 5.48
CA GLU A 15 -24.97 33.35 5.24
C GLU A 15 -25.19 34.59 6.14
N LYS A 16 -24.48 34.66 7.27
CA LYS A 16 -24.45 35.82 8.17
C LYS A 16 -23.01 36.26 8.44
N LYS A 17 -22.66 37.47 8.02
CA LYS A 17 -21.32 38.06 8.25
C LYS A 17 -21.06 38.44 9.71
N ILE A 18 -22.09 38.90 10.43
CA ILE A 18 -22.00 39.34 11.84
C ILE A 18 -22.80 38.38 12.72
N SER A 19 -22.14 37.77 13.71
CA SER A 19 -22.77 36.84 14.64
C SER A 19 -21.95 36.70 15.93
N PRO A 20 -22.57 36.41 17.10
CA PRO A 20 -21.83 36.12 18.33
C PRO A 20 -20.80 34.98 18.18
N TRP A 21 -21.06 34.05 17.26
CA TRP A 21 -20.15 32.95 16.93
C TRP A 21 -18.79 33.40 16.37
N ALA A 22 -18.64 34.67 15.97
CA ALA A 22 -17.35 35.24 15.58
C ALA A 22 -16.30 35.21 16.71
N LEU A 23 -16.73 35.15 17.97
CA LEU A 23 -15.85 34.96 19.13
C LEU A 23 -15.10 33.61 19.09
N LEU A 24 -15.58 32.64 18.31
CA LEU A 24 -14.90 31.35 18.12
C LEU A 24 -13.72 31.43 17.14
N TYR A 25 -13.50 32.56 16.47
CA TYR A 25 -12.44 32.73 15.46
C TYR A 25 -11.04 32.32 15.97
N PRO A 26 -10.59 32.71 17.17
CA PRO A 26 -9.26 32.31 17.67
C PRO A 26 -9.11 30.79 17.85
N LEU A 27 -10.20 30.06 18.16
CA LEU A 27 -10.16 28.60 18.35
C LEU A 27 -9.85 27.83 17.07
N GLN A 28 -10.00 28.47 15.91
CA GLN A 28 -9.61 27.87 14.65
C GLN A 28 -8.10 27.61 14.58
N PHE A 29 -7.27 28.47 15.17
CA PHE A 29 -5.81 28.31 15.10
C PHE A 29 -5.35 27.08 15.87
N ILE A 30 -5.97 26.81 17.01
CA ILE A 30 -5.76 25.58 17.79
C ILE A 30 -6.15 24.36 16.95
N THR A 31 -7.31 24.42 16.30
CA THR A 31 -7.81 23.32 15.47
C THR A 31 -6.90 23.07 14.25
N ARG A 32 -6.46 24.14 13.57
CA ARG A 32 -5.50 24.07 12.46
C ARG A 32 -4.17 23.46 12.90
N LEU A 33 -3.63 23.88 14.05
CA LEU A 33 -2.38 23.37 14.59
C LEU A 33 -2.49 21.88 14.91
N TRP A 34 -3.58 21.47 15.58
CA TRP A 34 -3.84 20.07 15.90
C TRP A 34 -3.95 19.20 14.65
N MET A 35 -4.67 19.67 13.63
CA MET A 35 -4.79 18.96 12.35
C MET A 35 -3.44 18.84 11.63
N LYS A 36 -2.68 19.94 11.56
CA LYS A 36 -1.34 19.93 10.95
C LYS A 36 -0.42 18.96 11.69
N LEU A 37 -0.43 18.96 13.02
CA LEU A 37 0.32 18.00 13.82
C LEU A 37 -0.10 16.57 13.50
N ARG A 38 -1.41 16.27 13.56
CA ARG A 38 -1.95 14.94 13.27
C ARG A 38 -1.57 14.44 11.88
N ILE A 39 -1.66 15.28 10.84
CA ILE A 39 -1.27 14.94 9.47
C ILE A 39 0.23 14.61 9.41
N ASN A 40 1.08 15.43 10.04
CA ASN A 40 2.51 15.17 10.10
C ASN A 40 2.87 13.90 10.87
N LEU A 41 2.10 13.54 11.91
CA LEU A 41 2.31 12.29 12.65
C LEU A 41 1.99 11.06 11.78
N TYR A 42 0.98 11.14 10.89
CA TYR A 42 0.73 10.08 9.91
C TYR A 42 1.80 10.06 8.81
N ALA A 43 2.18 11.23 8.28
CA ALA A 43 3.21 11.32 7.23
C ALA A 43 4.55 10.75 7.69
N ARG A 44 4.95 11.02 8.94
CA ARG A 44 6.18 10.50 9.56
C ARG A 44 6.06 9.08 10.12
N GLY A 45 4.92 8.42 9.93
CA GLY A 45 4.69 7.06 10.42
C GLY A 45 4.80 6.90 11.93
N LEU A 46 4.52 7.96 12.69
CA LEU A 46 4.31 7.88 14.14
C LEU A 46 2.92 7.34 14.46
N LEU A 47 1.91 7.76 13.69
CA LEU A 47 0.59 7.14 13.67
C LEU A 47 0.52 6.05 12.59
N GLY A 48 -0.19 4.96 12.87
CA GLY A 48 -0.27 3.80 11.97
C GLY A 48 -1.33 3.95 10.90
N VAL A 49 -0.92 3.75 9.66
CA VAL A 49 -1.85 3.46 8.55
C VAL A 49 -1.89 1.95 8.35
N THR A 50 -3.09 1.39 8.32
CA THR A 50 -3.32 -0.02 8.02
C THR A 50 -3.79 -0.14 6.58
N GLU A 51 -3.13 -0.99 5.82
CA GLU A 51 -3.58 -1.36 4.49
C GLU A 51 -4.65 -2.47 4.59
N PRO A 52 -5.87 -2.24 4.06
CA PRO A 52 -6.93 -3.25 4.03
C PRO A 52 -6.66 -4.33 2.97
N PRO A 53 -7.32 -5.50 3.06
CA PRO A 53 -7.13 -6.59 2.09
C PRO A 53 -7.72 -6.31 0.70
N LEU A 54 -8.65 -5.36 0.58
CA LEU A 54 -9.25 -4.95 -0.69
C LEU A 54 -8.76 -3.57 -1.13
N PRO A 55 -8.72 -3.26 -2.43
CA PRO A 55 -8.63 -1.89 -2.89
C PRO A 55 -9.83 -1.07 -2.36
N VAL A 56 -9.56 0.15 -1.90
CA VAL A 56 -10.56 1.04 -1.28
C VAL A 56 -10.73 2.34 -2.06
N VAL A 57 -11.97 2.64 -2.44
CA VAL A 57 -12.40 3.93 -2.99
C VAL A 57 -13.12 4.72 -1.90
N SER A 58 -12.50 5.78 -1.43
CA SER A 58 -13.01 6.69 -0.40
C SER A 58 -13.84 7.80 -1.02
N ILE A 59 -15.03 8.04 -0.49
CA ILE A 59 -15.90 9.16 -0.87
C ILE A 59 -16.12 10.03 0.37
N GLY A 60 -15.54 11.21 0.38
CA GLY A 60 -15.61 12.12 1.51
C GLY A 60 -15.88 13.56 1.12
N ASN A 61 -15.94 14.42 2.14
CA ASN A 61 -16.05 15.86 1.94
C ASN A 61 -15.23 16.60 3.00
N ASN A 62 -15.02 17.90 2.81
CA ASN A 62 -14.24 18.71 3.74
C ASN A 62 -15.08 19.73 4.54
N SER A 63 -16.41 19.67 4.48
CA SER A 63 -17.31 20.63 5.14
C SER A 63 -18.40 19.96 5.98
N LEU A 64 -19.03 20.71 6.88
CA LEU A 64 -20.24 20.30 7.58
C LEU A 64 -21.46 20.60 6.70
N GLY A 65 -22.13 19.56 6.22
CA GLY A 65 -23.33 19.69 5.38
C GLY A 65 -23.53 18.52 4.43
N GLY A 66 -24.67 18.50 3.75
CA GLY A 66 -25.00 17.51 2.73
C GLY A 66 -24.35 17.85 1.39
N THR A 67 -23.26 17.15 1.06
CA THR A 67 -22.47 17.30 -0.16
C THR A 67 -22.76 16.21 -1.20
N ASN A 68 -23.94 15.59 -1.16
CA ASN A 68 -24.36 14.51 -2.05
C ASN A 68 -23.46 13.25 -2.02
N LYS A 69 -22.89 12.92 -0.85
CA LYS A 69 -22.07 11.71 -0.67
C LYS A 69 -22.83 10.42 -0.98
N THR A 70 -24.05 10.28 -0.50
CA THR A 70 -24.86 9.06 -0.65
C THR A 70 -25.14 8.76 -2.13
N PRO A 71 -25.66 9.70 -2.94
CA PRO A 71 -25.82 9.47 -4.38
C PRO A 71 -24.50 9.26 -5.13
N MET A 72 -23.42 9.94 -4.75
CA MET A 72 -22.10 9.71 -5.37
C MET A 72 -21.55 8.32 -5.06
N THR A 73 -21.80 7.82 -3.84
CA THR A 73 -21.41 6.49 -3.40
C THR A 73 -22.13 5.42 -4.21
N GLU A 74 -23.43 5.58 -4.40
CA GLU A 74 -24.20 4.71 -5.28
C GLU A 74 -23.66 4.72 -6.72
N LEU A 75 -23.39 5.91 -7.28
CA LEU A 75 -22.82 6.03 -8.63
C LEU A 75 -21.55 5.19 -8.76
N VAL A 76 -20.56 5.38 -7.87
CA VAL A 76 -19.29 4.65 -7.94
C VAL A 76 -19.48 3.13 -7.78
N VAL A 77 -20.37 2.69 -6.88
CA VAL A 77 -20.68 1.26 -6.73
C VAL A 77 -21.29 0.69 -8.02
N ARG A 78 -22.26 1.38 -8.63
CA ARG A 78 -22.85 0.98 -9.92
C ARG A 78 -21.81 0.92 -11.03
N GLN A 79 -20.85 1.87 -11.08
CA GLN A 79 -19.78 1.85 -12.07
C GLN A 79 -18.93 0.57 -12.00
N PHE A 80 -18.65 0.05 -10.80
CA PHE A 80 -17.94 -1.22 -10.63
C PHE A 80 -18.83 -2.42 -10.99
N GLN A 81 -20.12 -2.40 -10.61
CA GLN A 81 -21.07 -3.46 -11.00
C GLN A 81 -21.22 -3.56 -12.52
N GLU A 82 -21.30 -2.44 -13.23
CA GLU A 82 -21.32 -2.38 -14.70
C GLU A 82 -20.07 -3.02 -15.32
N ALA A 83 -18.91 -2.87 -14.67
CA ALA A 83 -17.66 -3.52 -15.06
C ALA A 83 -17.60 -5.01 -14.64
N GLY A 84 -18.67 -5.55 -14.04
CA GLY A 84 -18.76 -6.90 -13.50
C GLY A 84 -17.88 -7.13 -12.27
N ILE A 85 -17.48 -6.08 -11.56
CA ILE A 85 -16.67 -6.16 -10.34
C ILE A 85 -17.60 -6.15 -9.13
N GLU A 86 -17.44 -7.13 -8.24
CA GLU A 86 -18.22 -7.26 -7.00
C GLU A 86 -17.78 -6.18 -5.99
N ALA A 87 -18.37 -4.99 -6.12
CA ALA A 87 -18.16 -3.90 -5.17
C ALA A 87 -18.96 -4.14 -3.89
N GLY A 88 -18.35 -3.84 -2.75
CA GLY A 88 -19.01 -3.74 -1.46
C GLY A 88 -18.95 -2.31 -0.91
N LEU A 89 -19.90 -1.95 -0.06
CA LEU A 89 -19.97 -0.63 0.55
C LEU A 89 -19.75 -0.73 2.07
N VAL A 90 -18.88 0.11 2.62
CA VAL A 90 -18.77 0.29 4.08
C VAL A 90 -19.30 1.67 4.48
N SER A 91 -20.37 1.68 5.28
CA SER A 91 -20.93 2.89 5.87
C SER A 91 -20.65 3.00 7.38
N ARG A 92 -20.85 4.19 7.96
CA ARG A 92 -20.60 4.45 9.39
C ARG A 92 -21.69 3.93 10.30
N GLY A 93 -22.94 3.95 9.84
CA GLY A 93 -24.11 3.84 10.71
C GLY A 93 -24.23 5.06 11.62
N TYR A 94 -24.69 6.20 11.08
CA TYR A 94 -24.86 7.40 11.90
C TYR A 94 -25.99 7.18 12.93
N ARG A 95 -25.72 7.46 14.22
CA ARG A 95 -26.63 7.27 15.38
C ARG A 95 -26.99 5.81 15.73
N THR A 96 -26.27 4.81 15.20
CA THR A 96 -26.45 3.42 15.63
C THR A 96 -25.79 3.15 16.98
N LYS A 97 -26.28 2.13 17.70
CA LYS A 97 -25.66 1.65 18.95
C LYS A 97 -24.25 1.11 18.68
N GLU A 98 -23.42 0.98 19.72
CA GLU A 98 -22.08 0.40 19.54
C GLU A 98 -22.17 -1.10 19.27
N HIS A 99 -21.69 -1.52 18.10
CA HIS A 99 -21.59 -2.91 17.67
C HIS A 99 -20.35 -3.12 16.78
N GLY A 100 -19.97 -4.38 16.57
CA GLY A 100 -18.93 -4.78 15.59
C GLY A 100 -19.38 -4.53 14.14
N PRO A 101 -18.56 -4.84 13.12
CA PRO A 101 -19.01 -4.72 11.73
C PRO A 101 -20.23 -5.63 11.47
N ILE A 102 -21.29 -5.08 10.86
CA ILE A 102 -22.54 -5.80 10.53
C ILE A 102 -22.78 -5.73 9.03
N TRP A 103 -23.10 -6.86 8.41
CA TRP A 103 -23.59 -6.90 7.03
C TRP A 103 -25.12 -6.81 7.01
N ILE A 104 -25.66 -5.84 6.28
CA ILE A 104 -27.12 -5.67 6.14
C ILE A 104 -27.71 -6.85 5.37
N GLY A 105 -28.67 -7.54 5.98
CA GLY A 105 -29.33 -8.72 5.43
C GLY A 105 -28.66 -10.05 5.82
N GLN A 106 -27.71 -10.03 6.76
CA GLN A 106 -27.14 -11.26 7.33
C GLN A 106 -28.13 -11.96 8.28
N ASP A 107 -28.99 -11.19 8.95
CA ASP A 107 -30.03 -11.59 9.89
C ASP A 107 -31.14 -10.52 9.95
N GLU A 108 -32.27 -10.80 10.59
CA GLU A 108 -33.38 -9.82 10.73
C GLU A 108 -32.93 -8.55 11.46
N GLU A 109 -32.10 -8.68 12.50
CA GLU A 109 -31.65 -7.55 13.33
C GLU A 109 -30.79 -6.54 12.55
N SER A 110 -30.00 -7.03 11.59
CA SER A 110 -29.13 -6.24 10.71
C SER A 110 -29.91 -5.37 9.73
N THR A 111 -31.19 -5.66 9.54
CA THR A 111 -32.10 -4.84 8.72
C THR A 111 -32.85 -3.81 9.55
N HIS A 112 -32.77 -3.87 10.88
CA HIS A 112 -33.35 -2.84 11.72
C HIS A 112 -32.56 -1.54 11.67
N ARG A 113 -33.30 -0.44 11.59
CA ARG A 113 -32.77 0.91 11.52
C ARG A 113 -31.87 1.29 12.70
N ASP A 114 -32.19 0.87 13.91
CA ASP A 114 -31.39 1.19 15.09
C ASP A 114 -29.98 0.56 15.05
N THR A 115 -29.85 -0.51 14.27
CA THR A 115 -28.63 -1.27 14.02
C THR A 115 -27.90 -0.75 12.79
N ALA A 116 -28.58 -0.64 11.63
CA ALA A 116 -27.94 -0.27 10.36
C ALA A 116 -27.88 1.24 10.09
N GLY A 117 -28.85 2.00 10.58
CA GLY A 117 -29.09 3.39 10.20
C GLY A 117 -29.92 3.52 8.92
N ASP A 118 -30.47 4.70 8.68
CA ASP A 118 -31.37 4.97 7.55
C ASP A 118 -30.66 5.04 6.19
N GLU A 119 -29.52 5.71 6.10
CA GLU A 119 -28.76 5.82 4.84
C GLU A 119 -28.26 4.46 4.31
N PRO A 120 -27.69 3.56 5.13
CA PRO A 120 -27.27 2.24 4.66
C PRO A 120 -28.44 1.35 4.22
N LEU A 121 -29.59 1.41 4.91
CA LEU A 121 -30.80 0.68 4.53
C LEU A 121 -31.38 1.18 3.20
N MET A 122 -31.42 2.49 3.01
CA MET A 122 -31.82 3.10 1.74
C MET A 122 -30.93 2.60 0.59
N LEU A 123 -29.60 2.61 0.79
CA LEU A 123 -28.66 2.11 -0.21
C LEU A 123 -28.81 0.61 -0.47
N ALA A 124 -29.16 -0.19 0.54
CA ALA A 124 -29.41 -1.62 0.38
C ALA A 124 -30.60 -1.89 -0.56
N LYS A 125 -31.66 -1.07 -0.47
CA LYS A 125 -32.79 -1.12 -1.41
C LYS A 125 -32.38 -0.69 -2.81
N ARG A 126 -31.59 0.38 -2.94
CA ARG A 126 -31.16 0.91 -4.26
C ARG A 126 -30.18 0.00 -4.99
N LEU A 127 -29.36 -0.76 -4.26
CA LEU A 127 -28.25 -1.56 -4.79
C LEU A 127 -28.47 -3.06 -4.52
N PRO A 128 -29.44 -3.71 -5.17
CA PRO A 128 -29.68 -5.12 -4.98
C PRO A 128 -28.43 -5.95 -5.33
N GLY A 129 -28.11 -6.92 -4.48
CA GLY A 129 -26.93 -7.78 -4.63
C GLY A 129 -25.60 -7.19 -4.11
N VAL A 130 -25.53 -5.89 -3.79
CA VAL A 130 -24.34 -5.29 -3.19
C VAL A 130 -24.28 -5.61 -1.70
N LYS A 131 -23.11 -6.05 -1.23
CA LYS A 131 -22.86 -6.26 0.20
C LYS A 131 -22.60 -4.90 0.86
N ILE A 132 -23.48 -4.50 1.78
CA ILE A 132 -23.35 -3.24 2.53
C ILE A 132 -23.05 -3.56 3.99
N VAL A 133 -21.91 -3.09 4.48
CA VAL A 133 -21.44 -3.28 5.84
C VAL A 133 -21.49 -1.96 6.62
N VAL A 134 -22.06 -2.01 7.81
CA VAL A 134 -22.08 -0.90 8.76
C VAL A 134 -20.99 -1.15 9.81
N SER A 135 -19.99 -0.27 9.87
CA SER A 135 -18.91 -0.41 10.85
C SER A 135 -18.27 0.93 11.18
N ARG A 136 -18.10 1.25 12.48
CA ARG A 136 -17.31 2.41 12.91
C ARG A 136 -15.82 2.28 12.59
N ASP A 137 -15.27 1.07 12.70
CA ASP A 137 -13.91 0.75 12.27
C ASP A 137 -13.93 0.30 10.80
N ARG A 138 -13.56 1.23 9.90
CA ARG A 138 -13.59 0.96 8.46
C ARG A 138 -12.67 -0.16 8.03
N VAL A 139 -11.56 -0.38 8.73
CA VAL A 139 -10.65 -1.49 8.40
C VAL A 139 -11.37 -2.82 8.63
N GLN A 140 -12.06 -2.98 9.77
CA GLN A 140 -12.84 -4.19 10.06
C GLN A 140 -14.01 -4.37 9.09
N GLY A 141 -14.67 -3.26 8.71
CA GLY A 141 -15.75 -3.31 7.72
C GLY A 141 -15.27 -3.80 6.36
N VAL A 142 -14.10 -3.33 5.90
CA VAL A 142 -13.49 -3.80 4.64
C VAL A 142 -13.04 -5.26 4.75
N THR A 143 -12.52 -5.69 5.91
CA THR A 143 -12.19 -7.10 6.15
C THR A 143 -13.43 -8.00 6.06
N LEU A 144 -14.56 -7.58 6.65
CA LEU A 144 -15.82 -8.33 6.54
C LEU A 144 -16.33 -8.38 5.09
N LEU A 145 -16.23 -7.28 4.34
CA LEU A 145 -16.56 -7.29 2.91
C LEU A 145 -15.70 -8.28 2.12
N ALA A 146 -14.41 -8.35 2.42
CA ALA A 146 -13.50 -9.30 1.78
C ALA A 146 -13.93 -10.75 2.03
N SER A 147 -14.31 -11.10 3.26
CA SER A 147 -14.81 -12.44 3.58
C SER A 147 -16.17 -12.75 2.95
N LEU A 148 -16.97 -11.72 2.63
CA LEU A 148 -18.24 -11.85 1.91
C LEU A 148 -18.08 -11.89 0.38
N GLY A 149 -16.84 -11.92 -0.12
CA GLY A 149 -16.52 -12.08 -1.54
C GLY A 149 -16.26 -10.78 -2.31
N ALA A 150 -16.46 -9.60 -1.71
CA ALA A 150 -16.23 -8.34 -2.39
C ALA A 150 -14.78 -8.20 -2.90
N LYS A 151 -14.62 -7.63 -4.09
CA LYS A 151 -13.31 -7.40 -4.73
C LYS A 151 -12.83 -5.97 -4.57
N VAL A 152 -13.73 -5.00 -4.42
CA VAL A 152 -13.41 -3.59 -4.16
C VAL A 152 -14.35 -3.05 -3.09
N ALA A 153 -13.83 -2.22 -2.20
CA ALA A 153 -14.64 -1.57 -1.17
C ALA A 153 -14.79 -0.08 -1.47
N VAL A 154 -16.04 0.40 -1.47
CA VAL A 154 -16.36 1.83 -1.48
C VAL A 154 -16.67 2.23 -0.04
N THR A 155 -16.06 3.31 0.46
CA THR A 155 -16.24 3.74 1.85
C THR A 155 -16.70 5.19 1.93
N ASP A 156 -17.74 5.45 2.72
CA ASP A 156 -18.27 6.80 2.92
C ASP A 156 -17.55 7.57 4.06
N ASP A 157 -17.47 8.89 3.91
CA ASP A 157 -16.96 9.86 4.90
C ASP A 157 -15.53 9.57 5.41
N THR A 158 -14.68 8.97 4.57
CA THR A 158 -13.33 8.50 4.96
C THR A 158 -12.20 9.47 4.63
N PHE A 159 -12.46 10.67 4.12
CA PHE A 159 -11.41 11.65 3.78
C PHE A 159 -10.53 12.03 5.00
N GLN A 160 -11.14 12.18 6.18
CA GLN A 160 -10.46 12.42 7.45
C GLN A 160 -9.96 11.14 8.15
N HIS A 161 -10.37 9.96 7.69
CA HIS A 161 -10.02 8.66 8.30
C HIS A 161 -8.64 8.19 7.84
N ARG A 162 -7.58 8.80 8.39
CA ARG A 162 -6.18 8.54 8.00
C ARG A 162 -5.60 7.20 8.48
N ARG A 163 -6.27 6.51 9.41
CA ARG A 163 -5.80 5.20 9.93
C ARG A 163 -5.90 4.06 8.91
N MET A 164 -6.65 4.26 7.82
CA MET A 164 -6.85 3.27 6.76
C MET A 164 -6.27 3.79 5.43
N ALA A 165 -5.49 2.95 4.75
CA ALA A 165 -5.00 3.25 3.42
C ALA A 165 -6.16 3.20 2.39
N ARG A 166 -6.10 4.06 1.38
CA ARG A 166 -7.13 4.21 0.33
C ARG A 166 -6.47 4.31 -1.04
N ASP A 167 -7.04 3.68 -2.06
CA ASP A 167 -6.60 3.63 -3.46
C ASP A 167 -7.07 4.80 -4.28
N VAL A 168 -8.27 5.27 -4.00
CA VAL A 168 -8.77 6.49 -4.60
C VAL A 168 -9.44 7.32 -3.52
N ASP A 169 -9.04 8.57 -3.35
CA ASP A 169 -9.73 9.52 -2.45
C ASP A 169 -10.52 10.54 -3.28
N ILE A 170 -11.84 10.33 -3.38
CA ILE A 170 -12.79 11.19 -4.06
C ILE A 170 -13.38 12.18 -3.05
N VAL A 171 -13.23 13.48 -3.33
CA VAL A 171 -13.64 14.55 -2.42
C VAL A 171 -14.72 15.41 -3.04
N LEU A 172 -15.84 15.55 -2.33
CA LEU A 172 -16.98 16.33 -2.78
C LEU A 172 -16.95 17.74 -2.19
N VAL A 173 -17.20 18.72 -3.06
CA VAL A 173 -17.38 20.14 -2.71
C VAL A 173 -18.78 20.56 -3.17
N ASP A 174 -19.55 21.20 -2.30
CA ASP A 174 -20.87 21.72 -2.64
C ASP A 174 -20.74 23.10 -3.29
N ALA A 175 -21.13 23.24 -4.56
CA ALA A 175 -21.03 24.50 -5.30
C ALA A 175 -21.83 25.65 -4.67
N THR A 176 -22.89 25.34 -3.93
CA THR A 176 -23.75 26.35 -3.27
C THR A 176 -23.13 26.91 -2.00
N CYS A 177 -22.20 26.18 -1.37
CA CYS A 177 -21.51 26.60 -0.16
C CYS A 177 -20.13 25.90 -0.06
N PRO A 178 -19.18 26.23 -0.96
CA PRO A 178 -17.97 25.44 -1.16
C PRO A 178 -17.01 25.53 0.02
N PHE A 179 -16.85 26.72 0.58
CA PHE A 179 -15.91 27.01 1.67
C PHE A 179 -16.58 27.58 2.92
N GLY A 180 -17.91 27.78 2.91
CA GLY A 180 -18.63 28.48 3.95
C GLY A 180 -18.05 29.87 4.23
N ASN A 181 -17.78 30.18 5.50
CA ASN A 181 -17.07 31.41 5.88
C ASN A 181 -15.52 31.32 5.76
N GLY A 182 -14.99 30.27 5.15
CA GLY A 182 -13.55 30.04 4.94
C GLY A 182 -12.77 29.56 6.17
N ASN A 183 -13.44 29.39 7.32
CA ASN A 183 -12.80 28.97 8.57
C ASN A 183 -13.02 27.48 8.86
N VAL A 184 -12.11 26.90 9.62
CA VAL A 184 -12.27 25.53 10.15
C VAL A 184 -13.13 25.54 11.41
N ILE A 185 -13.75 24.41 11.72
CA ILE A 185 -14.46 24.18 12.98
C ILE A 185 -13.55 24.57 14.18
N PRO A 186 -14.07 25.19 15.25
CA PRO A 186 -15.44 25.62 15.45
C PRO A 186 -15.75 27.01 14.87
N ALA A 187 -14.79 27.73 14.31
CA ALA A 187 -15.02 29.07 13.74
C ALA A 187 -15.77 29.06 12.40
N GLY A 188 -15.86 27.91 11.74
CA GLY A 188 -16.53 27.75 10.45
C GLY A 188 -16.98 26.32 10.19
N SER A 189 -17.37 26.04 8.95
CA SER A 189 -17.94 24.76 8.55
C SER A 189 -16.90 23.77 8.02
N MET A 190 -15.67 24.19 7.73
CA MET A 190 -14.67 23.27 7.18
C MET A 190 -14.09 22.34 8.24
N ARG A 191 -13.98 21.05 7.90
CA ARG A 191 -13.39 20.01 8.75
C ARG A 191 -11.86 20.04 8.73
N GLU A 192 -11.25 20.47 7.63
CA GLU A 192 -9.81 20.71 7.49
C GLU A 192 -9.58 21.98 6.67
N PRO A 193 -8.39 22.61 6.74
CA PRO A 193 -8.07 23.78 5.92
C PRO A 193 -8.20 23.51 4.41
N LYS A 194 -8.36 24.55 3.58
CA LYS A 194 -8.43 24.43 2.11
C LYS A 194 -7.26 23.62 1.51
N SER A 195 -6.05 23.76 2.07
CA SER A 195 -4.87 23.00 1.60
C SER A 195 -5.05 21.48 1.68
N ALA A 196 -5.99 20.97 2.48
CA ALA A 196 -6.32 19.55 2.54
C ALA A 196 -6.79 18.99 1.18
N PHE A 197 -7.41 19.81 0.32
CA PHE A 197 -7.88 19.38 -1.01
C PHE A 197 -6.75 18.88 -1.90
N SER A 198 -5.51 19.34 -1.71
CA SER A 198 -4.33 18.85 -2.47
C SER A 198 -4.11 17.34 -2.39
N ARG A 199 -4.70 16.66 -1.39
CA ARG A 199 -4.62 15.22 -1.19
C ARG A 199 -5.68 14.44 -1.94
N ALA A 200 -6.68 15.10 -2.52
CA ALA A 200 -7.70 14.44 -3.31
C ALA A 200 -7.09 13.87 -4.59
N ASP A 201 -7.42 12.63 -4.91
CA ASP A 201 -7.10 12.07 -6.21
C ASP A 201 -8.08 12.58 -7.27
N ILE A 202 -9.34 12.72 -6.87
CA ILE A 202 -10.43 13.24 -7.68
C ILE A 202 -11.25 14.19 -6.81
N LEU A 203 -11.61 15.34 -7.36
CA LEU A 203 -12.50 16.31 -6.72
C LEU A 203 -13.74 16.49 -7.58
N VAL A 204 -14.92 16.41 -6.96
CA VAL A 204 -16.20 16.60 -7.63
C VAL A 204 -16.92 17.81 -7.03
N ILE A 205 -17.18 18.81 -7.85
CA ILE A 205 -18.01 19.96 -7.51
C ILE A 205 -19.47 19.57 -7.73
N THR A 206 -20.16 19.26 -6.65
CA THR A 206 -21.56 18.82 -6.62
C THR A 206 -22.53 20.00 -6.63
N LYS A 207 -23.77 19.77 -7.09
CA LYS A 207 -24.84 20.77 -7.19
C LYS A 207 -24.46 21.95 -8.10
N ALA A 208 -23.67 21.67 -9.15
CA ALA A 208 -23.22 22.70 -10.09
C ALA A 208 -24.39 23.47 -10.71
N ASN A 209 -25.48 22.78 -11.05
CA ASN A 209 -26.72 23.36 -11.58
C ASN A 209 -27.55 24.19 -10.59
N GLN A 210 -27.25 24.15 -9.28
CA GLN A 210 -27.98 24.90 -8.25
C GLN A 210 -27.22 26.13 -7.76
N ALA A 211 -25.94 26.25 -8.11
CA ALA A 211 -25.08 27.36 -7.73
C ALA A 211 -25.17 28.49 -8.75
N ASP A 212 -24.86 29.69 -8.30
CA ASP A 212 -24.64 30.83 -9.17
C ASP A 212 -23.42 30.58 -10.09
N PRO A 213 -23.49 30.89 -11.40
CA PRO A 213 -22.39 30.64 -12.33
C PRO A 213 -21.05 31.31 -11.95
N ASP A 214 -21.09 32.52 -11.35
CA ASP A 214 -19.89 33.22 -10.91
C ASP A 214 -19.29 32.52 -9.68
N GLN A 215 -20.14 32.07 -8.75
CA GLN A 215 -19.72 31.27 -7.59
C GLN A 215 -19.09 29.94 -8.02
N LEU A 216 -19.67 29.25 -9.01
CA LEU A 216 -19.11 28.01 -9.55
C LEU A 216 -17.74 28.26 -10.18
N SER A 217 -17.61 29.30 -11.01
CA SER A 217 -16.36 29.70 -11.67
C SER A 217 -15.27 30.07 -10.65
N TYR A 218 -15.62 30.86 -9.62
CA TYR A 218 -14.73 31.18 -8.51
C TYR A 218 -14.27 29.93 -7.75
N THR A 219 -15.19 29.00 -7.47
CA THR A 219 -14.89 27.76 -6.76
C THR A 219 -13.90 26.92 -7.54
N LYS A 220 -14.12 26.76 -8.85
CA LYS A 220 -13.22 26.02 -9.75
C LYS A 220 -11.83 26.65 -9.76
N ALA A 221 -11.73 27.96 -9.96
CA ALA A 221 -10.45 28.68 -9.95
C ALA A 221 -9.68 28.57 -8.62
N GLU A 222 -10.36 28.57 -7.48
CA GLU A 222 -9.72 28.38 -6.17
C GLU A 222 -9.19 26.95 -5.98
N LEU A 223 -9.87 25.95 -6.55
CA LEU A 223 -9.47 24.55 -6.46
C LEU A 223 -8.33 24.20 -7.43
N GLU A 224 -8.32 24.81 -8.63
CA GLU A 224 -7.23 24.68 -9.62
C GLU A 224 -5.88 25.23 -9.10
N LYS A 225 -5.89 26.15 -8.12
CA LYS A 225 -4.67 26.58 -7.42
C LYS A 225 -4.05 25.48 -6.55
N LEU A 226 -4.82 24.46 -6.18
CA LEU A 226 -4.44 23.42 -5.23
C LEU A 226 -4.27 22.04 -5.87
N LEU A 227 -4.89 21.82 -7.02
CA LEU A 227 -4.99 20.54 -7.72
C LEU A 227 -4.86 20.73 -9.22
N ASP A 228 -4.35 19.70 -9.89
CA ASP A 228 -4.40 19.62 -11.35
C ASP A 228 -5.86 19.72 -11.84
N PRO A 229 -6.18 20.62 -12.79
CA PRO A 229 -7.51 20.76 -13.36
C PRO A 229 -8.12 19.44 -13.86
N GLN A 230 -7.30 18.49 -14.33
CA GLN A 230 -7.75 17.19 -14.82
C GLN A 230 -8.32 16.26 -13.72
N LYS A 231 -8.22 16.68 -12.45
CA LYS A 231 -8.81 15.98 -11.30
C LYS A 231 -10.14 16.58 -10.87
N ILE A 232 -10.56 17.70 -11.45
CA ILE A 232 -11.73 18.46 -11.03
C ILE A 232 -12.88 18.18 -12.01
N PHE A 233 -13.94 17.58 -11.50
CA PHE A 233 -15.17 17.28 -12.24
C PHE A 233 -16.33 18.09 -11.68
N THR A 234 -17.37 18.30 -12.48
CA THR A 234 -18.63 18.87 -12.01
C THR A 234 -19.74 17.84 -12.06
N ALA A 235 -20.65 17.94 -11.11
CA ALA A 235 -21.74 17.00 -11.00
C ALA A 235 -23.05 17.70 -10.62
N GLU A 236 -24.11 17.22 -11.25
CA GLU A 236 -25.47 17.71 -11.06
C GLU A 236 -26.32 16.59 -10.47
N ILE A 237 -27.38 16.99 -9.76
CA ILE A 237 -28.44 16.05 -9.38
C ILE A 237 -29.44 16.01 -10.52
N ARG A 238 -29.78 14.79 -10.97
CA ARG A 238 -30.88 14.54 -11.89
C ARG A 238 -31.92 13.63 -11.25
N MET A 239 -33.13 13.75 -11.76
CA MET A 239 -34.21 12.83 -11.46
C MET A 239 -34.01 11.53 -12.25
N GLU A 240 -34.09 10.38 -11.58
CA GLU A 240 -34.01 9.06 -12.21
C GLU A 240 -35.39 8.44 -12.37
N SER A 241 -36.21 8.50 -11.33
CA SER A 241 -37.55 7.91 -11.30
C SER A 241 -38.32 8.44 -10.10
N TRP A 242 -39.63 8.24 -10.09
CA TRP A 242 -40.46 8.39 -8.90
C TRP A 242 -40.70 7.03 -8.26
N ILE A 243 -40.79 6.99 -6.94
CA ILE A 243 -41.44 5.90 -6.22
C ILE A 243 -42.82 6.41 -5.84
N GLU A 244 -43.86 5.70 -6.25
CA GLU A 244 -45.25 5.93 -5.84
C GLU A 244 -45.62 4.87 -4.81
N ILE A 245 -46.18 5.33 -3.68
CA ILE A 245 -46.80 4.46 -2.68
C ILE A 245 -48.26 4.83 -2.58
N ILE A 246 -49.14 3.88 -2.90
CA ILE A 246 -50.59 4.04 -2.80
C ILE A 246 -51.19 2.73 -2.35
N ARG A 247 -52.10 2.77 -1.37
CA ARG A 247 -52.75 1.58 -0.80
C ARG A 247 -51.78 0.48 -0.35
N GLY A 248 -50.65 0.88 0.25
CA GLY A 248 -49.58 -0.02 0.67
C GLY A 248 -48.74 -0.63 -0.48
N GLU A 249 -49.04 -0.35 -1.74
CA GLU A 249 -48.27 -0.84 -2.89
C GLU A 249 -47.20 0.16 -3.32
N GLU A 250 -45.95 -0.31 -3.46
CA GLU A 250 -44.82 0.48 -3.96
C GLU A 250 -44.61 0.22 -5.47
N ARG A 251 -44.53 1.29 -6.26
CA ARG A 251 -44.30 1.24 -7.72
C ARG A 251 -43.22 2.23 -8.14
N ILE A 252 -42.37 1.84 -9.09
CA ILE A 252 -41.37 2.73 -9.67
C ILE A 252 -41.93 3.30 -10.98
N LEU A 253 -42.03 4.62 -11.07
CA LEU A 253 -42.47 5.34 -12.26
C LEU A 253 -41.28 6.05 -12.93
N PRO A 254 -41.24 6.17 -14.26
CA PRO A 254 -40.20 6.93 -14.97
C PRO A 254 -40.15 8.41 -14.54
N ALA A 255 -38.99 9.06 -14.67
CA ALA A 255 -38.81 10.46 -14.29
C ALA A 255 -39.74 11.43 -15.05
N GLU A 256 -40.14 11.08 -16.27
CA GLU A 256 -41.01 11.86 -17.15
C GLU A 256 -42.47 11.87 -16.67
N VAL A 257 -42.86 10.89 -15.84
CA VAL A 257 -44.19 10.80 -15.25
C VAL A 257 -44.23 11.69 -14.01
N SER A 258 -44.27 13.00 -14.21
CA SER A 258 -44.38 13.96 -13.11
C SER A 258 -45.76 13.85 -12.44
N PRO A 259 -45.82 13.78 -11.09
CA PRO A 259 -47.07 13.85 -10.35
C PRO A 259 -47.86 15.10 -10.72
N SER A 260 -49.04 14.92 -11.32
CA SER A 260 -49.97 16.02 -11.63
C SER A 260 -50.87 16.28 -10.42
N GLY A 261 -51.03 17.53 -10.00
CA GLY A 261 -51.87 17.90 -8.87
C GLY A 261 -51.16 18.81 -7.86
N LYS A 262 -51.83 19.06 -6.74
CA LYS A 262 -51.31 19.81 -5.59
C LYS A 262 -50.85 18.82 -4.52
N TYR A 263 -49.67 19.06 -3.96
CA TYR A 263 -49.07 18.15 -2.99
C TYR A 263 -48.65 18.87 -1.71
N ILE A 264 -48.59 18.13 -0.61
CA ILE A 264 -47.87 18.56 0.59
C ILE A 264 -46.50 17.91 0.57
N ALA A 265 -45.43 18.72 0.61
CA ALA A 265 -44.08 18.20 0.75
C ALA A 265 -43.72 18.08 2.24
N PHE A 266 -43.21 16.93 2.66
CA PHE A 266 -42.64 16.78 4.00
C PHE A 266 -41.23 16.20 3.97
N SER A 267 -40.41 16.56 4.95
CA SER A 267 -39.05 16.00 5.04
C SER A 267 -38.48 15.99 6.45
N ALA A 268 -37.65 14.97 6.73
CA ALA A 268 -36.90 14.81 7.97
C ALA A 268 -35.39 14.72 7.70
N ILE A 269 -34.89 15.59 6.81
CA ILE A 269 -33.48 15.68 6.42
C ILE A 269 -32.77 16.91 7.01
N GLY A 270 -31.44 16.87 7.06
CA GLY A 270 -30.61 17.94 7.62
C GLY A 270 -30.66 19.29 6.86
N SER A 271 -31.11 19.32 5.60
CA SER A 271 -31.24 20.56 4.80
C SER A 271 -32.51 20.58 3.92
N PRO A 272 -33.71 20.77 4.51
CA PRO A 272 -35.00 20.71 3.80
C PRO A 272 -35.15 21.71 2.65
N ALA A 273 -34.55 22.90 2.78
CA ALA A 273 -34.67 23.96 1.77
C ALA A 273 -34.19 23.53 0.37
N GLY A 274 -33.17 22.67 0.29
CA GLY A 274 -32.68 22.16 -0.99
C GLY A 274 -33.66 21.19 -1.65
N PHE A 275 -34.39 20.41 -0.86
CA PHE A 275 -35.42 19.50 -1.35
C PHE A 275 -36.63 20.26 -1.90
N TYR A 276 -37.11 21.27 -1.18
CA TYR A 276 -38.23 22.09 -1.65
C TYR A 276 -37.88 22.87 -2.91
N LYS A 277 -36.69 23.48 -2.97
CA LYS A 277 -36.19 24.14 -4.19
C LYS A 277 -36.08 23.16 -5.36
N PHE A 278 -35.67 21.93 -5.12
CA PHE A 278 -35.62 20.90 -6.15
C PHE A 278 -37.03 20.59 -6.70
N LEU A 279 -38.02 20.39 -5.83
CA LEU A 279 -39.41 20.17 -6.25
C LEU A 279 -39.98 21.33 -7.08
N GLU A 280 -39.67 22.57 -6.69
CA GLU A 280 -40.03 23.77 -7.47
C GLU A 280 -39.36 23.75 -8.86
N GLN A 281 -38.07 23.38 -8.93
CA GLN A 281 -37.33 23.32 -10.21
C GLN A 281 -37.88 22.28 -11.19
N ILE A 282 -38.44 21.18 -10.68
CA ILE A 282 -39.12 20.16 -11.50
C ILE A 282 -40.63 20.46 -11.69
N ASN A 283 -41.06 21.69 -11.40
CA ASN A 283 -42.42 22.21 -11.61
C ASN A 283 -43.53 21.46 -10.86
N ILE A 284 -43.25 20.96 -9.66
CA ILE A 284 -44.26 20.30 -8.82
C ILE A 284 -45.03 21.35 -8.02
N SER A 285 -46.36 21.27 -8.02
CA SER A 285 -47.22 22.21 -7.29
C SER A 285 -47.29 21.84 -5.80
N ILE A 286 -46.51 22.51 -4.96
CA ILE A 286 -46.53 22.32 -3.51
C ILE A 286 -47.46 23.33 -2.84
N SER A 287 -48.50 22.83 -2.15
CA SER A 287 -49.45 23.67 -1.42
C SER A 287 -49.00 24.00 0.00
N ASP A 288 -48.20 23.13 0.63
CA ASP A 288 -47.70 23.33 1.99
C ASP A 288 -46.42 22.49 2.23
N HIS A 289 -45.60 22.91 3.20
CA HIS A 289 -44.36 22.22 3.56
C HIS A 289 -44.34 21.84 5.05
N ARG A 290 -44.02 20.59 5.37
CA ARG A 290 -43.84 20.13 6.76
C ARG A 290 -42.44 19.62 7.01
N THR A 291 -41.74 20.28 7.93
CA THR A 291 -40.34 19.98 8.25
C THR A 291 -40.24 19.33 9.63
N PHE A 292 -39.76 18.09 9.65
CA PHE A 292 -39.52 17.32 10.85
C PHE A 292 -38.05 17.40 11.30
N ARG A 293 -37.73 16.79 12.44
CA ARG A 293 -36.34 16.72 12.94
C ARG A 293 -35.52 15.78 12.04
N ASP A 294 -34.27 16.11 11.77
CA ASP A 294 -33.38 15.22 11.01
C ASP A 294 -33.30 13.80 11.61
N HIS A 295 -33.60 12.78 10.78
CA HIS A 295 -33.83 11.37 11.15
C HIS A 295 -35.10 11.12 12.00
N HIS A 296 -36.19 11.87 11.78
CA HIS A 296 -37.47 11.66 12.46
C HIS A 296 -38.04 10.29 12.13
N ILE A 297 -38.60 9.60 13.14
CA ILE A 297 -39.42 8.40 12.95
C ILE A 297 -40.85 8.89 12.96
N PHE A 298 -41.57 8.65 11.86
CA PHE A 298 -42.95 9.13 11.73
C PHE A 298 -43.87 8.29 12.62
N THR A 299 -44.57 8.96 13.52
CA THR A 299 -45.55 8.35 14.43
C THR A 299 -46.94 8.38 13.80
N GLU A 300 -47.87 7.60 14.36
CA GLU A 300 -49.28 7.64 13.95
C GLU A 300 -49.88 9.05 14.03
N ASN A 301 -49.55 9.81 15.07
CA ASN A 301 -49.97 11.20 15.20
C ASN A 301 -49.40 12.09 14.09
N ASP A 302 -48.13 11.92 13.70
CA ASP A 302 -47.53 12.70 12.61
C ASP A 302 -48.25 12.45 11.28
N ILE A 303 -48.63 11.20 11.01
CA ILE A 303 -49.37 10.81 9.81
C ILE A 303 -50.78 11.39 9.85
N ASN A 304 -51.48 11.29 10.98
CA ASN A 304 -52.82 11.86 11.15
C ASN A 304 -52.83 13.38 10.94
N ASP A 305 -51.84 14.10 11.48
CA ASP A 305 -51.67 15.54 11.28
C ASP A 305 -51.45 15.90 9.79
N LEU A 306 -50.68 15.08 9.06
CA LEU A 306 -50.47 15.25 7.62
C LEU A 306 -51.77 15.02 6.83
N ILE A 307 -52.55 14.00 7.19
CA ILE A 307 -53.85 13.69 6.57
C ILE A 307 -54.85 14.82 6.80
N GLU A 308 -54.94 15.35 8.03
CA GLU A 308 -55.83 16.46 8.34
C GLU A 308 -55.45 17.71 7.55
N LEU A 309 -54.15 18.00 7.46
CA LEU A 309 -53.63 19.09 6.64
C LEU A 309 -53.97 18.90 5.16
N ALA A 310 -53.85 17.68 4.64
CA ALA A 310 -54.19 17.36 3.26
C ALA A 310 -55.66 17.62 2.95
N LYS A 311 -56.56 17.18 3.84
CA LYS A 311 -58.01 17.44 3.74
C LYS A 311 -58.32 18.93 3.75
N ASN A 312 -57.72 19.68 4.67
CA ASN A 312 -57.94 21.13 4.79
C ASN A 312 -57.43 21.93 3.59
N ARG A 313 -56.38 21.44 2.91
CA ARG A 313 -55.76 22.09 1.75
C ARG A 313 -56.29 21.60 0.41
N GLY A 314 -57.07 20.51 0.40
CA GLY A 314 -57.58 19.89 -0.82
C GLY A 314 -56.45 19.46 -1.76
N VAL A 315 -55.45 18.74 -1.22
CA VAL A 315 -54.30 18.24 -1.99
C VAL A 315 -54.52 16.81 -2.46
N ASP A 316 -53.85 16.46 -3.55
CA ASP A 316 -53.97 15.18 -4.25
C ASP A 316 -53.03 14.11 -3.69
N GLY A 317 -52.08 14.48 -2.84
CA GLY A 317 -51.15 13.53 -2.22
C GLY A 317 -50.01 14.19 -1.44
N PHE A 318 -49.00 13.38 -1.12
CA PHE A 318 -47.80 13.81 -0.42
C PHE A 318 -46.53 13.60 -1.24
N ILE A 319 -45.50 14.37 -0.90
CA ILE A 319 -44.16 14.19 -1.45
C ILE A 319 -43.12 14.19 -0.32
N CYS A 320 -42.27 13.17 -0.24
CA CYS A 320 -41.20 13.12 0.77
C CYS A 320 -39.86 12.67 0.18
N THR A 321 -38.79 12.75 0.97
CA THR A 321 -37.46 12.32 0.50
C THR A 321 -37.32 10.81 0.62
N GLU A 322 -36.41 10.22 -0.16
CA GLU A 322 -36.16 8.77 -0.08
C GLU A 322 -35.51 8.33 1.24
N LYS A 323 -34.78 9.23 1.90
CA LYS A 323 -34.28 8.96 3.25
C LYS A 323 -35.43 8.85 4.26
N ASP A 324 -36.52 9.59 4.03
CA ASP A 324 -37.70 9.56 4.89
C ASP A 324 -38.55 8.32 4.65
N LEU A 325 -38.50 7.72 3.46
CA LEU A 325 -39.19 6.46 3.14
C LEU A 325 -38.81 5.33 4.10
N VAL A 326 -37.53 5.22 4.47
CA VAL A 326 -37.05 4.20 5.44
C VAL A 326 -37.58 4.45 6.87
N ASN A 327 -38.08 5.66 7.14
CA ASN A 327 -38.64 6.04 8.44
C ASN A 327 -40.18 6.04 8.45
N LEU A 328 -40.83 5.82 7.30
CA LEU A 328 -42.27 5.67 7.24
C LEU A 328 -42.70 4.35 7.89
N PRO A 329 -43.86 4.31 8.54
CA PRO A 329 -44.34 3.07 9.16
C PRO A 329 -44.69 2.02 8.10
N GLU A 330 -44.35 0.76 8.35
CA GLU A 330 -44.70 -0.35 7.43
C GLU A 330 -46.21 -0.58 7.30
N TRP A 331 -46.99 -0.19 8.32
CA TRP A 331 -48.46 -0.27 8.31
C TRP A 331 -49.13 0.89 7.55
N LEU A 332 -48.35 1.82 6.98
CA LEU A 332 -48.89 3.01 6.33
C LEU A 332 -49.69 2.63 5.07
N ASP A 333 -51.00 2.83 5.15
CA ASP A 333 -51.95 2.56 4.08
C ASP A 333 -52.82 3.80 3.86
N LEU A 334 -52.53 4.56 2.80
CA LEU A 334 -53.24 5.79 2.45
C LEU A 334 -53.97 5.65 1.12
N ASP A 335 -55.19 6.18 1.08
CA ASP A 335 -56.00 6.31 -0.16
C ASP A 335 -55.45 7.34 -1.15
N ILE A 336 -54.56 8.23 -0.70
CA ILE A 336 -53.88 9.22 -1.52
C ILE A 336 -52.40 8.85 -1.68
N PRO A 337 -51.80 9.09 -2.86
CA PRO A 337 -50.43 8.69 -3.14
C PRO A 337 -49.40 9.48 -2.35
N ILE A 338 -48.31 8.79 -2.00
CA ILE A 338 -47.04 9.40 -1.58
C ILE A 338 -46.04 9.21 -2.72
N TYR A 339 -45.54 10.31 -3.28
CA TYR A 339 -44.49 10.29 -4.27
C TYR A 339 -43.13 10.62 -3.65
N ILE A 340 -42.11 9.85 -4.01
CA ILE A 340 -40.75 10.02 -3.52
C ILE A 340 -39.84 10.19 -4.74
N PRO A 341 -39.16 11.35 -4.90
CA PRO A 341 -38.27 11.54 -6.03
C PRO A 341 -36.95 10.80 -5.82
N ARG A 342 -36.64 9.87 -6.72
CA ARG A 342 -35.38 9.16 -6.73
C ARG A 342 -34.37 9.94 -7.56
N ILE A 343 -33.34 10.43 -6.87
CA ILE A 343 -32.28 11.23 -7.50
C ILE A 343 -30.99 10.45 -7.71
N VAL A 344 -30.27 10.82 -8.77
CA VAL A 344 -28.93 10.31 -9.12
C VAL A 344 -27.96 11.44 -9.42
N VAL A 345 -26.67 11.11 -9.38
CA VAL A 345 -25.60 12.02 -9.79
C VAL A 345 -25.35 11.85 -11.28
N ALA A 346 -25.29 12.96 -12.02
CA ALA A 346 -24.79 13.00 -13.38
C ALA A 346 -23.50 13.81 -13.42
N LEU A 347 -22.43 13.19 -13.94
CA LEU A 347 -21.13 13.84 -14.16
C LEU A 347 -21.10 14.53 -15.53
N ASP A 348 -20.39 15.64 -15.62
CA ASP A 348 -20.08 16.31 -16.89
C ASP A 348 -19.20 15.46 -17.81
N ASP A 349 -18.24 14.74 -17.24
CA ASP A 349 -17.34 13.81 -17.93
C ASP A 349 -17.24 12.46 -17.18
N ASP A 350 -18.25 11.59 -17.36
CA ASP A 350 -18.28 10.24 -16.75
C ASP A 350 -17.06 9.39 -17.18
N LEU A 351 -16.66 9.45 -18.45
CA LEU A 351 -15.57 8.63 -18.96
C LEU A 351 -14.21 9.09 -18.41
N GLY A 352 -13.94 10.39 -18.38
CA GLY A 352 -12.74 10.95 -17.76
C GLY A 352 -12.68 10.67 -16.27
N PHE A 353 -13.80 10.80 -15.56
CA PHE A 353 -13.90 10.45 -14.15
C PHE A 353 -13.53 8.98 -13.89
N ARG A 354 -14.10 8.05 -14.67
CA ARG A 354 -13.78 6.62 -14.58
C ARG A 354 -12.32 6.31 -14.93
N LYS A 355 -11.76 6.98 -15.95
CA LYS A 355 -10.33 6.87 -16.30
C LYS A 355 -9.42 7.28 -15.14
N ARG A 356 -9.77 8.35 -14.41
CA ARG A 356 -9.01 8.75 -13.21
C ARG A 356 -9.10 7.74 -12.07
N ILE A 357 -10.27 7.13 -11.84
CA ILE A 357 -10.39 6.02 -10.88
C ILE A 357 -9.45 4.89 -11.32
N MET A 358 -9.50 4.47 -12.59
CA MET A 358 -8.67 3.41 -13.14
C MET A 358 -7.17 3.68 -12.98
N GLU A 359 -6.68 4.86 -13.34
CA GLU A 359 -5.28 5.25 -13.19
C GLU A 359 -4.79 5.17 -11.73
N LYS A 360 -5.67 5.54 -10.78
CA LYS A 360 -5.36 5.53 -9.35
C LYS A 360 -5.46 4.15 -8.72
N LEU A 361 -6.30 3.28 -9.28
CA LEU A 361 -6.33 1.87 -8.93
C LEU A 361 -5.12 1.08 -9.44
N LYS A 362 -4.29 1.65 -10.34
CA LYS A 362 -3.07 0.99 -10.82
C LYS A 362 -2.19 0.63 -9.60
N PRO A 363 -1.91 -0.67 -9.37
CA PRO A 363 -1.17 -1.07 -8.18
C PRO A 363 0.31 -0.62 -8.27
N ASN A 364 0.84 0.03 -7.23
CA ASN A 364 2.23 0.53 -7.17
C ASN A 364 2.98 -0.05 -5.96
N LEU A 365 3.93 -0.95 -6.22
CA LEU A 365 4.76 -1.65 -5.24
C LEU A 365 6.13 -0.99 -5.10
N MET A 366 6.69 -1.04 -3.88
CA MET A 366 8.05 -0.60 -3.61
C MET A 366 8.83 -1.66 -2.84
N VAL A 367 9.96 -2.08 -3.40
CA VAL A 367 10.98 -2.87 -2.69
C VAL A 367 12.07 -1.91 -2.22
N ALA A 368 12.39 -1.92 -0.93
CA ALA A 368 13.44 -1.08 -0.37
C ALA A 368 14.57 -1.95 0.20
N SER A 369 15.82 -1.52 0.08
CA SER A 369 16.99 -2.25 0.61
C SER A 369 18.06 -1.29 1.12
N ASN A 370 18.95 -1.74 2.02
CA ASN A 370 19.95 -0.87 2.66
C ASN A 370 21.39 -1.40 2.67
N GLY A 371 21.83 -2.04 1.59
CA GLY A 371 23.21 -2.48 1.38
C GLY A 371 23.37 -3.26 0.08
N TYR A 372 24.60 -3.47 -0.39
CA TYR A 372 24.85 -4.17 -1.67
C TYR A 372 24.34 -5.63 -1.69
N GLY A 373 24.48 -6.36 -0.58
CA GLY A 373 23.97 -7.74 -0.48
C GLY A 373 22.45 -7.78 -0.41
N GLU A 374 21.84 -6.83 0.31
CA GLU A 374 20.41 -6.63 0.40
C GLU A 374 19.79 -6.19 -0.92
N ASP A 375 20.49 -5.36 -1.71
CA ASP A 375 20.08 -4.94 -3.05
C ASP A 375 19.96 -6.14 -3.99
N ALA A 376 20.90 -7.08 -3.94
CA ALA A 376 20.83 -8.31 -4.75
C ALA A 376 19.58 -9.14 -4.39
N ILE A 377 19.31 -9.34 -3.11
CA ILE A 377 18.10 -10.04 -2.63
C ILE A 377 16.84 -9.27 -3.03
N GLY A 378 16.86 -7.95 -2.88
CA GLY A 378 15.75 -7.07 -3.24
C GLY A 378 15.45 -7.06 -4.74
N VAL A 379 16.46 -7.18 -5.60
CA VAL A 379 16.30 -7.37 -7.06
C VAL A 379 15.58 -8.68 -7.36
N VAL A 380 15.99 -9.80 -6.74
CA VAL A 380 15.31 -11.09 -6.92
C VAL A 380 13.85 -11.00 -6.48
N LEU A 381 13.59 -10.37 -5.33
CA LEU A 381 12.25 -10.13 -4.83
C LEU A 381 11.42 -9.27 -5.80
N ALA A 382 11.99 -8.18 -6.31
CA ALA A 382 11.32 -7.29 -7.26
C ALA A 382 10.99 -8.02 -8.58
N LYS A 383 11.88 -8.90 -9.07
CA LYS A 383 11.62 -9.76 -10.24
C LYS A 383 10.47 -10.72 -9.98
N LYS A 384 10.48 -11.44 -8.85
CA LYS A 384 9.39 -12.36 -8.46
C LYS A 384 8.06 -11.62 -8.32
N MET A 385 8.05 -10.44 -7.69
CA MET A 385 6.86 -9.59 -7.60
C MET A 385 6.36 -9.13 -8.97
N LYS A 386 7.25 -8.65 -9.85
CA LYS A 386 6.87 -8.22 -11.21
C LYS A 386 6.32 -9.37 -12.04
N LYS A 387 6.85 -10.59 -11.86
CA LYS A 387 6.34 -11.81 -12.51
C LYS A 387 4.94 -12.19 -12.01
N ARG A 388 4.68 -12.10 -10.70
CA ARG A 388 3.39 -12.45 -10.09
C ARG A 388 2.31 -11.39 -10.31
N PHE A 389 2.69 -10.11 -10.23
CA PHE A 389 1.80 -8.95 -10.28
C PHE A 389 2.04 -8.16 -11.57
N SER A 390 1.73 -8.76 -12.72
CA SER A 390 1.99 -8.20 -14.06
C SER A 390 1.39 -6.80 -14.28
N ALA A 391 0.24 -6.53 -13.66
CA ALA A 391 -0.46 -5.24 -13.77
C ALA A 391 0.15 -4.15 -12.87
N ALA A 392 1.00 -4.51 -11.92
CA ALA A 392 1.57 -3.60 -10.94
C ALA A 392 2.87 -2.95 -11.43
N GLU A 393 3.08 -1.70 -11.06
CA GLU A 393 4.38 -1.06 -11.19
C GLU A 393 5.25 -1.42 -9.99
N VAL A 394 6.39 -2.07 -10.22
CA VAL A 394 7.37 -2.40 -9.18
C VAL A 394 8.53 -1.42 -9.26
N SER A 395 8.68 -0.61 -8.23
CA SER A 395 9.80 0.33 -8.08
C SER A 395 10.73 -0.08 -6.94
N ALA A 396 11.94 0.45 -6.96
CA ALA A 396 12.97 0.16 -5.96
C ALA A 396 13.40 1.42 -5.20
N PHE A 397 13.77 1.26 -3.93
CA PHE A 397 14.40 2.30 -3.11
C PHE A 397 15.67 1.74 -2.47
N ALA A 398 16.82 2.04 -3.08
CA ALA A 398 18.12 1.71 -2.51
C ALA A 398 18.51 2.79 -1.48
N PHE A 399 18.40 2.46 -0.20
CA PHE A 399 18.69 3.38 0.90
C PHE A 399 20.19 3.64 1.04
N VAL A 400 21.03 2.68 0.66
CA VAL A 400 22.49 2.82 0.61
C VAL A 400 22.97 2.43 -0.77
N GLY A 401 23.81 3.27 -1.38
CA GLY A 401 24.40 3.00 -2.68
C GLY A 401 23.67 3.70 -3.83
N SER A 402 24.20 3.49 -5.03
CA SER A 402 23.67 4.09 -6.25
C SER A 402 22.40 3.41 -6.76
N GLY A 403 22.01 2.24 -6.25
CA GLY A 403 20.87 1.46 -6.76
C GLY A 403 21.10 0.86 -8.14
N THR A 404 22.36 0.72 -8.56
CA THR A 404 22.78 0.16 -9.86
C THR A 404 22.24 -1.25 -10.09
N HIS A 405 22.24 -2.10 -9.07
CA HIS A 405 21.68 -3.46 -9.15
C HIS A 405 20.23 -3.48 -9.66
N TYR A 406 19.39 -2.56 -9.18
CA TYR A 406 18.01 -2.42 -9.64
C TYR A 406 17.92 -1.83 -11.05
N ARG A 407 18.74 -0.81 -11.37
CA ARG A 407 18.71 -0.16 -12.69
C ARG A 407 19.16 -1.09 -13.81
N ASN A 408 20.18 -1.91 -13.58
CA ASN A 408 20.68 -2.88 -14.55
C ASN A 408 19.60 -3.91 -14.94
N GLU A 409 18.63 -4.13 -14.07
CA GLU A 409 17.50 -5.03 -14.26
C GLU A 409 16.21 -4.29 -14.72
N GLY A 410 16.34 -3.01 -15.08
CA GLY A 410 15.25 -2.20 -15.63
C GLY A 410 14.23 -1.72 -14.60
N PHE A 411 14.54 -1.75 -13.30
CA PHE A 411 13.65 -1.20 -12.28
C PHE A 411 13.84 0.31 -12.10
N ARG A 412 12.73 1.01 -11.88
CA ARG A 412 12.73 2.42 -11.52
C ARG A 412 13.26 2.59 -10.09
N VAL A 413 14.39 3.27 -9.94
CA VAL A 413 14.98 3.58 -8.63
C VAL A 413 14.55 4.97 -8.17
N LEU A 414 13.89 5.03 -7.02
CA LEU A 414 13.30 6.24 -6.45
C LEU A 414 14.24 6.99 -5.51
N SER A 415 15.28 6.32 -5.02
CA SER A 415 16.26 6.92 -4.13
C SER A 415 17.26 7.78 -4.91
N PRO A 416 17.78 8.87 -4.30
CA PRO A 416 18.92 9.59 -4.86
C PRO A 416 20.15 8.67 -4.87
N SER A 417 20.96 8.73 -5.93
CA SER A 417 22.23 8.01 -6.00
C SER A 417 23.22 8.60 -5.00
N ILE A 418 23.60 7.85 -3.97
CA ILE A 418 24.59 8.27 -2.98
C ILE A 418 25.57 7.11 -2.77
N GLU A 419 26.84 7.31 -3.12
CA GLU A 419 27.91 6.41 -2.75
C GLU A 419 28.43 6.78 -1.36
N MET A 420 28.19 5.91 -0.37
CA MET A 420 28.80 6.07 0.96
C MET A 420 30.18 5.40 0.96
N PRO A 421 31.27 6.07 1.42
CA PRO A 421 32.62 5.51 1.46
C PRO A 421 32.72 4.19 2.24
N SER A 422 31.82 3.99 3.22
CA SER A 422 31.78 2.82 4.11
C SER A 422 30.95 1.64 3.57
N GLY A 423 30.24 1.79 2.44
CA GLY A 423 29.51 0.72 1.76
C GLY A 423 28.34 0.09 2.54
N GLY A 424 27.90 0.67 3.65
CA GLY A 424 26.80 0.17 4.48
C GLY A 424 26.41 1.11 5.62
N VAL A 425 25.25 0.89 6.26
CA VAL A 425 24.85 1.64 7.45
C VAL A 425 25.67 1.17 8.66
N ILE A 426 26.58 2.04 9.09
CA ILE A 426 27.18 2.18 10.42
C ILE A 426 26.99 0.93 11.30
N LYS A 427 28.00 0.06 11.29
CA LYS A 427 28.24 -0.85 12.40
C LYS A 427 29.71 -0.69 12.76
N TYR A 428 29.95 -0.22 14.00
CA TYR A 428 31.19 -0.37 14.78
C TYR A 428 32.04 0.88 15.13
N SER A 429 31.70 2.12 14.75
CA SER A 429 32.45 3.28 15.27
C SER A 429 31.70 4.61 15.30
N PHE A 430 31.58 5.20 16.49
CA PHE A 430 31.12 6.60 16.68
C PHE A 430 32.08 7.60 15.99
N LEU A 431 33.37 7.26 15.85
CA LEU A 431 34.35 8.09 15.14
C LEU A 431 34.18 8.05 13.62
N GLU A 432 33.73 6.92 13.05
CA GLU A 432 33.39 6.85 11.61
C GLU A 432 32.12 7.63 11.30
N PHE A 433 31.12 7.56 12.18
CA PHE A 433 29.92 8.41 12.08
C PHE A 433 30.26 9.92 12.09
N VAL A 434 31.22 10.35 12.93
CA VAL A 434 31.68 11.76 12.97
C VAL A 434 32.49 12.14 11.73
N LYS A 435 33.28 11.21 11.16
CA LYS A 435 33.97 11.41 9.87
C LYS A 435 32.98 11.57 8.73
N ASP A 436 31.98 10.70 8.66
CA ASP A 436 30.95 10.71 7.63
C ASP A 436 30.08 11.98 7.73
N LEU A 437 29.71 12.43 8.94
CA LEU A 437 29.00 13.71 9.17
C LEU A 437 29.76 14.93 8.65
N ARG A 438 31.10 14.93 8.76
CA ARG A 438 31.95 16.03 8.24
C ARG A 438 32.09 16.02 6.71
N HIS A 439 31.77 14.92 6.02
CA HIS A 439 31.89 14.78 4.56
C HIS A 439 30.55 14.86 3.82
N GLY A 440 29.49 15.41 4.43
CA GLY A 440 28.22 15.67 3.74
C GLY A 440 27.08 14.68 4.04
N LEU A 441 27.17 13.88 5.12
CA LEU A 441 26.06 13.01 5.55
C LEU A 441 24.76 13.78 5.81
N GLY A 442 24.84 15.01 6.31
CA GLY A 442 23.66 15.83 6.63
C GLY A 442 22.83 16.21 5.40
N SER A 443 23.48 16.61 4.30
CA SER A 443 22.78 16.89 3.03
C SER A 443 22.27 15.62 2.38
N SER A 444 23.00 14.51 2.53
CA SER A 444 22.63 13.19 2.02
C SER A 444 21.39 12.62 2.71
N ILE A 445 21.34 12.68 4.05
CA ILE A 445 20.17 12.25 4.84
C ILE A 445 18.96 13.12 4.55
N THR A 446 19.14 14.45 4.46
CA THR A 446 18.01 15.34 4.13
C THR A 446 17.48 15.10 2.72
N SER A 447 18.35 14.81 1.74
CA SER A 447 17.96 14.40 0.40
C SER A 447 17.16 13.09 0.40
N GLN A 448 17.62 12.07 1.14
CA GLN A 448 16.87 10.81 1.28
C GLN A 448 15.53 10.98 1.99
N MET A 449 15.49 11.76 3.08
CA MET A 449 14.25 12.03 3.80
C MET A 449 13.27 12.84 2.95
N SER A 450 13.76 13.78 2.12
CA SER A 450 12.96 14.52 1.15
C SER A 450 12.40 13.61 0.07
N ALA A 451 13.23 12.73 -0.50
CA ALA A 451 12.81 11.71 -1.44
C ALA A 451 11.72 10.84 -0.83
N LEU A 452 11.92 10.28 0.37
CA LEU A 452 10.93 9.48 1.09
C LEU A 452 9.62 10.23 1.35
N SER A 453 9.71 11.50 1.77
CA SER A 453 8.53 12.33 2.02
C SER A 453 7.72 12.58 0.74
N SER A 454 8.39 12.66 -0.43
CA SER A 454 7.72 12.83 -1.72
C SER A 454 6.92 11.61 -2.17
N LEU A 455 7.24 10.44 -1.60
CA LEU A 455 6.58 9.17 -1.91
C LEU A 455 5.31 8.93 -1.07
N TYR A 456 5.02 9.78 -0.08
CA TYR A 456 3.85 9.64 0.78
C TYR A 456 2.58 9.44 -0.05
N SER A 457 1.79 8.41 0.30
CA SER A 457 0.54 8.00 -0.36
C SER A 457 0.62 7.56 -1.82
N ARG A 458 1.83 7.49 -2.42
CA ARG A 458 2.00 7.03 -3.82
C ARG A 458 2.14 5.51 -3.95
N TYR A 459 2.81 4.92 -2.97
CA TYR A 459 3.04 3.48 -2.91
C TYR A 459 2.17 2.88 -1.81
N ARG A 460 1.99 1.56 -1.87
CA ARG A 460 1.39 0.73 -0.83
C ARG A 460 2.45 0.10 0.05
N THR A 461 2.06 -0.85 0.92
CA THR A 461 2.94 -1.47 1.92
C THR A 461 4.34 -1.75 1.33
N PRO A 462 5.37 -1.01 1.79
CA PRO A 462 6.71 -1.24 1.28
C PRO A 462 7.25 -2.56 1.81
N VAL A 463 8.02 -3.25 0.98
CA VAL A 463 8.70 -4.49 1.34
C VAL A 463 10.18 -4.21 1.48
N CYS A 464 10.66 -4.21 2.73
CA CYS A 464 12.01 -3.84 3.09
C CYS A 464 12.90 -5.08 3.19
N VAL A 465 13.99 -5.14 2.47
CA VAL A 465 15.04 -6.15 2.56
C VAL A 465 16.24 -5.55 3.28
N GLY A 466 16.44 -5.89 4.55
CA GLY A 466 17.46 -5.23 5.35
C GLY A 466 17.25 -5.34 6.85
N ASP A 467 17.29 -4.20 7.53
CA ASP A 467 17.21 -4.11 8.98
C ASP A 467 16.06 -3.22 9.51
N VAL A 468 15.99 -3.15 10.84
CA VAL A 468 14.99 -2.34 11.55
C VAL A 468 15.16 -0.84 11.27
N TYR A 469 16.37 -0.38 10.95
CA TYR A 469 16.63 1.02 10.61
C TYR A 469 16.07 1.38 9.24
N LEU A 470 16.21 0.52 8.23
CA LEU A 470 15.53 0.66 6.95
C LEU A 470 14.00 0.72 7.13
N LEU A 471 13.43 -0.18 7.94
CA LEU A 471 12.00 -0.16 8.26
C LEU A 471 11.58 1.16 8.91
N ALA A 472 12.36 1.66 9.89
CA ALA A 472 12.10 2.92 10.56
C ALA A 472 12.16 4.12 9.60
N SER A 473 13.11 4.11 8.68
CA SER A 473 13.25 5.14 7.65
C SER A 473 12.08 5.14 6.67
N MET A 474 11.59 3.97 6.26
CA MET A 474 10.41 3.87 5.38
C MET A 474 9.14 4.40 6.05
N LEU A 475 8.97 4.22 7.36
CA LEU A 475 7.85 4.80 8.11
C LEU A 475 7.83 6.34 8.01
N TRP A 476 9.00 7.00 8.01
CA TRP A 476 9.10 8.46 7.95
C TRP A 476 8.53 9.07 6.66
N GLY A 477 8.55 8.32 5.54
CA GLY A 477 8.05 8.79 4.25
C GLY A 477 6.66 8.27 3.85
N GLN A 478 6.34 7.04 4.24
CA GLN A 478 5.12 6.35 3.78
C GLN A 478 3.98 6.34 4.80
N GLY A 479 4.29 6.39 6.10
CA GLY A 479 3.30 6.26 7.17
C GLY A 479 2.65 4.86 7.32
N MET A 480 2.77 4.00 6.31
CA MET A 480 2.26 2.63 6.30
C MET A 480 3.25 1.67 6.94
N LYS A 481 2.71 0.64 7.61
CA LYS A 481 3.49 -0.41 8.25
C LYS A 481 4.18 -1.29 7.20
N PRO A 482 5.53 -1.33 7.12
CA PRO A 482 6.24 -2.13 6.13
C PRO A 482 6.19 -3.62 6.44
N VAL A 483 6.43 -4.44 5.41
CA VAL A 483 6.93 -5.80 5.58
C VAL A 483 8.45 -5.75 5.69
N LEU A 484 9.04 -6.53 6.59
CA LEU A 484 10.49 -6.64 6.73
C LEU A 484 10.97 -8.06 6.39
N VAL A 485 11.92 -8.15 5.48
CA VAL A 485 12.78 -9.30 5.24
C VAL A 485 14.09 -8.98 5.96
N ALA A 486 14.20 -9.44 7.21
CA ALA A 486 15.30 -9.14 8.10
C ALA A 486 16.53 -9.96 7.71
N THR A 487 17.48 -9.32 7.03
CA THR A 487 18.73 -9.95 6.56
C THR A 487 19.90 -9.71 7.51
N ALA A 488 19.85 -8.65 8.35
CA ALA A 488 21.03 -8.15 9.04
C ALA A 488 21.17 -8.51 10.54
N LYS A 489 20.08 -8.91 11.21
CA LYS A 489 20.08 -9.26 12.65
C LYS A 489 19.72 -10.72 12.89
N SER A 490 20.39 -11.32 13.87
CA SER A 490 20.19 -12.69 14.32
C SER A 490 20.48 -12.78 15.82
N VAL A 491 19.67 -13.56 16.56
CA VAL A 491 19.84 -13.83 18.00
C VAL A 491 21.22 -14.37 18.32
N HIS A 492 21.80 -15.15 17.40
CA HIS A 492 23.15 -15.69 17.57
C HIS A 492 24.21 -14.58 17.73
N LEU A 493 23.97 -13.39 17.18
CA LEU A 493 24.86 -12.22 17.23
C LEU A 493 24.58 -11.35 18.45
N SER A 494 23.39 -10.79 18.44
CA SER A 494 22.77 -9.96 19.45
C SER A 494 21.28 -9.93 19.13
N GLY A 495 20.45 -10.29 20.12
CA GLY A 495 19.01 -10.22 19.98
C GLY A 495 18.52 -8.82 19.61
N HIS A 496 17.23 -8.74 19.32
CA HIS A 496 16.61 -7.43 19.11
C HIS A 496 16.53 -6.68 20.43
N LEU A 497 16.92 -5.40 20.43
CA LEU A 497 16.73 -4.53 21.58
C LEU A 497 15.23 -4.38 21.86
N SER A 498 14.85 -4.16 23.12
CA SER A 498 13.42 -3.99 23.48
C SER A 498 12.73 -2.89 22.66
N VAL A 499 13.47 -1.82 22.30
CA VAL A 499 12.98 -0.74 21.44
C VAL A 499 12.72 -1.21 20.00
N GLU A 500 13.57 -2.08 19.47
CA GLU A 500 13.39 -2.66 18.12
C GLU A 500 12.22 -3.64 18.11
N GLN A 501 12.10 -4.51 19.11
CA GLN A 501 10.96 -5.42 19.25
C GLN A 501 9.65 -4.63 19.39
N PHE A 502 9.65 -3.55 20.18
CA PHE A 502 8.52 -2.65 20.29
C PHE A 502 8.15 -2.01 18.95
N LEU A 503 9.15 -1.54 18.19
CA LEU A 503 8.93 -0.96 16.87
C LEU A 503 8.35 -2.00 15.92
N LEU A 504 8.95 -3.19 15.81
CA LEU A 504 8.48 -4.26 14.93
C LEU A 504 7.05 -4.67 15.30
N LYS A 505 6.75 -4.92 16.58
CA LYS A 505 5.42 -5.30 17.05
C LYS A 505 4.33 -4.33 16.63
N HIS A 506 4.57 -3.03 16.73
CA HIS A 506 3.54 -2.02 16.51
C HIS A 506 3.55 -1.42 15.11
N ARG A 507 4.70 -1.45 14.43
CA ARG A 507 4.96 -0.69 13.19
C ARG A 507 5.38 -1.53 12.00
N SER A 508 5.62 -2.84 12.13
CA SER A 508 5.70 -3.74 10.98
C SER A 508 4.36 -4.44 10.74
N ARG A 509 4.19 -4.94 9.51
CA ARG A 509 3.05 -5.76 9.11
C ARG A 509 3.34 -7.25 9.32
N PHE A 510 4.55 -7.66 8.94
CA PHE A 510 5.11 -9.00 9.10
C PHE A 510 6.64 -8.92 9.02
N VAL A 511 7.34 -9.84 9.67
CA VAL A 511 8.81 -9.94 9.65
C VAL A 511 9.26 -11.36 9.26
N TRP A 512 9.93 -11.51 8.11
CA TRP A 512 10.68 -12.73 7.80
C TRP A 512 12.10 -12.61 8.35
N THR A 513 12.54 -13.58 9.12
CA THR A 513 13.89 -13.59 9.71
C THR A 513 14.85 -14.44 8.88
N ARG A 514 16.14 -14.28 9.17
CA ARG A 514 17.22 -15.05 8.53
C ARG A 514 17.39 -16.47 9.11
N ASP A 515 16.90 -16.69 10.33
CA ASP A 515 16.99 -17.95 11.06
C ASP A 515 15.79 -18.16 12.00
N SER A 516 15.56 -19.41 12.38
CA SER A 516 14.43 -19.86 13.20
C SER A 516 14.44 -19.29 14.62
N GLU A 517 15.61 -19.23 15.26
CA GLU A 517 15.77 -18.79 16.63
C GLU A 517 15.40 -17.30 16.76
N THR A 518 15.74 -16.49 15.76
CA THR A 518 15.35 -15.09 15.67
C THR A 518 13.84 -14.92 15.45
N ALA A 519 13.20 -15.79 14.66
CA ALA A 519 11.75 -15.77 14.54
C ALA A 519 11.07 -16.10 15.87
N GLU A 520 11.62 -17.04 16.64
CA GLU A 520 11.10 -17.41 17.96
C GLU A 520 11.26 -16.28 18.98
N GLU A 521 12.43 -15.62 19.04
CA GLU A 521 12.64 -14.43 19.87
C GLU A 521 11.56 -13.37 19.57
N LEU A 522 11.38 -13.02 18.30
CA LEU A 522 10.43 -12.00 17.88
C LEU A 522 8.98 -12.41 18.19
N ARG A 523 8.59 -13.67 17.95
CA ARG A 523 7.25 -14.18 18.27
C ARG A 523 6.98 -14.16 19.77
N SER A 524 7.96 -14.50 20.60
CA SER A 524 7.83 -14.41 22.07
C SER A 524 7.60 -12.98 22.55
N GLY A 525 8.15 -11.98 21.85
CA GLY A 525 7.86 -10.55 22.03
C GLY A 525 6.50 -10.08 21.50
N GLY A 526 5.75 -10.93 20.81
CA GLY A 526 4.47 -10.62 20.16
C GLY A 526 4.60 -9.93 18.79
N VAL A 527 5.75 -10.05 18.14
CA VAL A 527 5.94 -9.63 16.74
C VAL A 527 5.42 -10.73 15.83
N ASN A 528 4.71 -10.35 14.76
CA ASN A 528 4.33 -11.29 13.72
C ASN A 528 5.55 -11.62 12.86
N ALA A 529 6.22 -12.73 13.16
CA ALA A 529 7.49 -13.10 12.55
C ALA A 529 7.58 -14.58 12.22
N GLU A 530 8.28 -14.91 11.14
CA GLU A 530 8.45 -16.29 10.66
C GLU A 530 9.82 -16.50 9.99
N PHE A 531 10.30 -17.74 9.99
CA PHE A 531 11.45 -18.18 9.22
C PHE A 531 11.00 -19.19 8.16
N CYS A 532 11.21 -18.87 6.90
CA CYS A 532 10.83 -19.71 5.75
C CYS A 532 12.05 -20.08 4.88
N GLY A 533 13.24 -20.11 5.47
CA GLY A 533 14.53 -20.21 4.76
C GLY A 533 15.27 -18.87 4.70
N ASN A 534 16.58 -18.93 4.44
CA ASN A 534 17.41 -17.73 4.37
C ASN A 534 17.31 -17.08 2.98
N PRO A 535 16.89 -15.80 2.86
CA PRO A 535 16.74 -15.11 1.58
C PRO A 535 18.02 -15.04 0.73
N VAL A 536 19.20 -15.23 1.33
CA VAL A 536 20.45 -15.35 0.58
C VAL A 536 20.42 -16.53 -0.40
N MET A 537 19.77 -17.64 -0.03
CA MET A 537 19.68 -18.83 -0.88
C MET A 537 18.88 -18.57 -2.17
N ASP A 538 17.99 -17.56 -2.19
CA ASP A 538 17.23 -17.18 -3.38
C ASP A 538 18.06 -16.45 -4.45
N LEU A 539 19.32 -16.11 -4.16
CA LEU A 539 20.24 -15.59 -5.17
C LEU A 539 20.69 -16.66 -6.18
N ILE A 540 20.45 -17.95 -5.88
CA ILE A 540 20.82 -19.06 -6.75
C ILE A 540 19.82 -19.16 -7.91
N ASP A 541 20.29 -18.94 -9.13
CA ASP A 541 19.50 -19.09 -10.35
C ASP A 541 19.42 -20.57 -10.77
N LYS A 542 18.36 -21.26 -10.34
CA LYS A 542 18.11 -22.68 -10.67
C LYS A 542 17.91 -22.96 -12.16
N GLU A 543 17.56 -21.96 -12.97
CA GLU A 543 17.31 -22.15 -14.40
C GLU A 543 18.60 -22.15 -15.22
N LYS A 544 19.73 -21.73 -14.64
CA LYS A 544 21.04 -21.63 -15.31
C LYS A 544 22.06 -22.72 -14.95
N THR A 545 21.74 -23.61 -14.00
CA THR A 545 22.67 -24.63 -13.51
C THR A 545 22.84 -25.80 -14.50
N GLU A 546 23.55 -25.55 -15.60
CA GLU A 546 24.01 -26.57 -16.56
C GLU A 546 25.54 -26.61 -16.71
N ILE A 547 26.26 -25.65 -16.11
CA ILE A 547 27.72 -25.53 -16.27
C ILE A 547 28.42 -26.59 -15.41
N LYS A 548 29.02 -27.58 -16.05
CA LYS A 548 29.85 -28.58 -15.39
C LYS A 548 31.26 -28.04 -15.12
N VAL A 549 31.36 -27.18 -14.11
CA VAL A 549 32.62 -26.49 -13.75
C VAL A 549 33.76 -27.48 -13.52
N TRP A 550 33.48 -28.61 -12.88
CA TRP A 550 34.49 -29.57 -12.43
C TRP A 550 34.74 -30.74 -13.40
N ASP A 551 34.13 -30.75 -14.58
CA ASP A 551 34.36 -31.82 -15.56
C ASP A 551 35.82 -31.86 -16.00
N GLY A 552 36.38 -33.07 -16.10
CA GLY A 552 37.79 -33.28 -16.47
C GLY A 552 38.81 -32.94 -15.38
N THR A 553 38.36 -32.58 -14.17
CA THR A 553 39.26 -32.35 -13.02
C THR A 553 39.64 -33.66 -12.34
N ASP A 554 40.86 -33.72 -11.78
CA ASP A 554 41.40 -34.90 -11.10
C ASP A 554 41.77 -34.51 -9.65
N GLY A 555 41.39 -35.36 -8.69
CA GLY A 555 41.56 -35.08 -7.26
C GLY A 555 40.40 -34.33 -6.60
N LEU A 556 40.67 -33.76 -5.42
CA LEU A 556 39.69 -33.06 -4.59
C LEU A 556 39.39 -31.67 -5.14
N ARG A 557 38.11 -31.31 -5.23
CA ARG A 557 37.64 -30.10 -5.89
C ARG A 557 37.54 -28.94 -4.90
N ILE A 558 38.46 -27.97 -4.99
CA ILE A 558 38.60 -26.90 -4.00
C ILE A 558 38.19 -25.56 -4.62
N LEU A 559 37.10 -25.00 -4.12
CA LEU A 559 36.62 -23.68 -4.50
C LEU A 559 37.39 -22.60 -3.72
N LEU A 560 37.81 -21.55 -4.41
CA LEU A 560 38.53 -20.41 -3.86
C LEU A 560 37.70 -19.13 -4.03
N LEU A 561 37.47 -18.39 -2.95
CA LEU A 561 36.73 -17.13 -2.97
C LEU A 561 37.56 -15.98 -2.37
N PRO A 562 38.13 -15.09 -3.22
CA PRO A 562 39.04 -14.02 -2.79
C PRO A 562 38.31 -12.79 -2.21
N GLY A 563 36.98 -12.84 -2.10
CA GLY A 563 36.16 -11.76 -1.56
C GLY A 563 35.64 -10.77 -2.63
N SER A 564 34.89 -9.77 -2.18
CA SER A 564 34.16 -8.83 -3.04
C SER A 564 34.44 -7.36 -2.73
N ARG A 565 35.45 -7.07 -1.91
CA ARG A 565 35.77 -5.70 -1.44
C ARG A 565 37.08 -5.24 -2.07
N PRO A 566 37.39 -3.94 -2.14
CA PRO A 566 38.67 -3.48 -2.70
C PRO A 566 39.91 -4.13 -2.06
N ARG A 567 39.84 -4.53 -0.78
CA ARG A 567 40.91 -5.28 -0.10
C ARG A 567 41.21 -6.65 -0.74
N THR A 568 40.30 -7.20 -1.53
CA THR A 568 40.49 -8.44 -2.30
C THR A 568 41.72 -8.41 -3.19
N TYR A 569 42.13 -7.24 -3.70
CA TYR A 569 43.37 -7.11 -4.48
C TYR A 569 44.63 -7.47 -3.67
N GLU A 570 44.59 -7.32 -2.34
CA GLU A 570 45.66 -7.72 -1.43
C GLU A 570 45.42 -9.15 -0.89
N ASP A 571 44.19 -9.44 -0.49
CA ASP A 571 43.86 -10.70 0.21
C ASP A 571 43.84 -11.93 -0.72
N VAL A 572 43.82 -11.76 -2.05
CA VAL A 572 43.82 -12.87 -3.01
C VAL A 572 45.07 -13.75 -2.90
N ILE A 573 46.22 -13.16 -2.56
CA ILE A 573 47.49 -13.88 -2.39
C ILE A 573 47.36 -14.91 -1.26
N LEU A 574 46.72 -14.54 -0.15
CA LEU A 574 46.49 -15.46 0.98
C LEU A 574 45.70 -16.71 0.54
N ILE A 575 44.68 -16.53 -0.30
CA ILE A 575 43.85 -17.63 -0.81
C ILE A 575 44.66 -18.50 -1.77
N LEU A 576 45.38 -17.89 -2.71
CA LEU A 576 46.22 -18.61 -3.66
C LEU A 576 47.35 -19.39 -2.97
N ASP A 577 48.05 -18.78 -2.02
CA ASP A 577 49.11 -19.45 -1.27
C ASP A 577 48.58 -20.58 -0.38
N SER A 578 47.35 -20.46 0.13
CA SER A 578 46.70 -21.58 0.83
C SER A 578 46.44 -22.77 -0.09
N ALA A 579 46.15 -22.53 -1.38
CA ALA A 579 46.03 -23.57 -2.38
C ALA A 579 47.38 -24.28 -2.63
N LYS A 580 48.50 -23.53 -2.67
CA LYS A 580 49.85 -24.11 -2.73
C LYS A 580 50.17 -24.97 -1.52
N GLU A 581 49.85 -24.49 -0.33
CA GLU A 581 50.09 -25.27 0.90
C GLU A 581 49.22 -26.52 0.98
N LEU A 582 48.00 -26.50 0.43
CA LEU A 582 47.12 -27.65 0.39
C LEU A 582 47.55 -28.68 -0.67
N SER A 583 48.01 -28.24 -1.85
CA SER A 583 48.44 -29.15 -2.92
C SER A 583 49.67 -29.98 -2.55
N LYS A 584 50.53 -29.46 -1.64
CA LYS A 584 51.64 -30.23 -1.03
C LYS A 584 51.16 -31.42 -0.19
N ARG A 585 49.90 -31.41 0.26
CA ARG A 585 49.32 -32.39 1.20
C ARG A 585 48.35 -33.35 0.51
N LYS A 586 47.60 -32.87 -0.48
CA LYS A 586 46.54 -33.59 -1.16
C LYS A 586 46.52 -33.25 -2.65
N LYS A 587 46.14 -34.22 -3.48
CA LYS A 587 45.87 -33.99 -4.90
C LYS A 587 44.56 -33.22 -5.05
N CYS A 588 44.65 -31.97 -5.51
CA CYS A 588 43.52 -31.04 -5.58
C CYS A 588 43.44 -30.38 -6.96
N SER A 589 42.22 -30.05 -7.37
CA SER A 589 41.91 -29.17 -8.49
C SER A 589 41.27 -27.89 -7.94
N PHE A 590 41.72 -26.73 -8.41
CA PHE A 590 41.31 -25.43 -7.85
C PHE A 590 40.53 -24.60 -8.87
N VAL A 591 39.42 -24.04 -8.41
CA VAL A 591 38.64 -23.04 -9.18
C VAL A 591 38.46 -21.81 -8.31
N MET A 592 38.80 -20.65 -8.83
CA MET A 592 38.60 -19.35 -8.19
C MET A 592 37.45 -18.60 -8.87
N VAL A 593 36.51 -18.07 -8.08
CA VAL A 593 35.40 -17.24 -8.59
C VAL A 593 35.54 -15.82 -8.03
N PRO A 594 36.06 -14.86 -8.81
CA PRO A 594 36.07 -13.45 -8.44
C PRO A 594 34.65 -12.88 -8.38
N ALA A 595 34.39 -11.95 -7.47
CA ALA A 595 33.10 -11.27 -7.43
C ALA A 595 32.91 -10.37 -8.66
N PRO A 596 31.67 -10.17 -9.18
CA PRO A 596 31.43 -9.44 -10.44
C PRO A 596 31.95 -7.99 -10.49
N MET A 597 32.12 -7.34 -9.34
CA MET A 597 32.63 -5.96 -9.26
C MET A 597 34.17 -5.88 -9.19
N ILE A 598 34.86 -7.01 -9.08
CA ILE A 598 36.31 -7.06 -9.05
C ILE A 598 36.82 -7.07 -10.47
N ASP A 599 37.71 -6.13 -10.77
CA ASP A 599 38.44 -6.10 -12.02
C ASP A 599 39.51 -7.20 -11.97
N VAL A 600 39.27 -8.27 -12.73
CA VAL A 600 40.17 -9.44 -12.76
C VAL A 600 41.53 -9.04 -13.33
N ASP A 601 41.58 -8.12 -14.29
CA ASP A 601 42.84 -7.74 -14.93
C ASP A 601 43.71 -6.97 -13.92
N LYS A 602 43.09 -6.05 -13.15
CA LYS A 602 43.74 -5.39 -12.02
C LYS A 602 44.15 -6.34 -10.89
N LEU A 603 43.36 -7.39 -10.66
CA LEU A 603 43.70 -8.42 -9.69
C LEU A 603 44.96 -9.19 -10.12
N LEU A 604 45.12 -9.46 -11.42
CA LEU A 604 46.26 -10.16 -11.98
C LEU A 604 47.56 -9.33 -11.96
N GLU A 605 47.47 -8.00 -12.10
CA GLU A 605 48.63 -7.09 -12.04
C GLU A 605 49.40 -7.16 -10.72
N ASN A 606 48.75 -7.57 -9.63
CA ASN A 606 49.31 -7.54 -8.27
C ASN A 606 49.67 -8.94 -7.71
N LEU A 607 49.70 -9.98 -8.55
CA LEU A 607 49.99 -11.34 -8.10
C LEU A 607 51.48 -11.67 -8.16
N GLU A 608 52.19 -11.46 -7.06
CA GLU A 608 53.58 -11.94 -6.93
C GLU A 608 53.61 -13.49 -6.95
N GLY A 609 54.42 -14.06 -7.85
CA GLY A 609 54.66 -15.50 -7.94
C GLY A 609 53.59 -16.31 -8.66
N TRP A 610 52.56 -15.71 -9.24
CA TRP A 610 51.56 -16.39 -10.07
C TRP A 610 51.54 -15.80 -11.48
N VAL A 611 51.43 -16.67 -12.50
CA VAL A 611 51.43 -16.25 -13.91
C VAL A 611 50.13 -16.70 -14.57
N LEU A 612 49.45 -15.79 -15.28
CA LEU A 612 48.33 -16.15 -16.12
C LEU A 612 48.84 -16.84 -17.39
N VAL A 613 48.34 -18.04 -17.67
CA VAL A 613 48.66 -18.77 -18.90
C VAL A 613 48.04 -18.02 -20.09
N PRO A 614 48.84 -17.59 -21.09
CA PRO A 614 48.36 -16.75 -22.18
C PRO A 614 47.16 -17.35 -22.93
N GLY A 615 46.12 -16.54 -23.15
CA GLY A 615 44.93 -16.96 -23.89
C GLY A 615 44.00 -17.91 -23.12
N SER A 616 44.17 -18.04 -21.80
CA SER A 616 43.34 -18.89 -20.94
C SER A 616 42.95 -18.19 -19.64
N ASP A 617 41.95 -18.73 -18.95
CA ASP A 617 41.58 -18.32 -17.59
C ASP A 617 42.28 -19.19 -16.52
N VAL A 618 43.56 -19.53 -16.71
CA VAL A 618 44.31 -20.39 -15.78
C VAL A 618 45.52 -19.64 -15.21
N LEU A 619 45.61 -19.61 -13.88
CA LEU A 619 46.78 -19.17 -13.14
C LEU A 619 47.68 -20.35 -12.84
N GLU A 620 48.99 -20.19 -13.02
CA GLU A 620 49.99 -21.20 -12.72
C GLU A 620 51.06 -20.67 -11.76
N SER A 621 51.47 -21.51 -10.81
CA SER A 621 52.61 -21.25 -9.93
C SER A 621 53.14 -22.56 -9.36
N GLU A 622 54.46 -22.78 -9.43
CA GLU A 622 55.14 -23.95 -8.82
C GLU A 622 54.48 -25.31 -9.19
N GLY A 623 53.99 -25.44 -10.43
CA GLY A 623 53.33 -26.66 -10.93
C GLY A 623 51.87 -26.85 -10.49
N ILE A 624 51.26 -25.82 -9.90
CA ILE A 624 49.85 -25.80 -9.48
C ILE A 624 49.07 -24.89 -10.40
N THR A 625 47.88 -25.32 -10.81
CA THR A 625 46.97 -24.53 -11.64
C THR A 625 45.69 -24.16 -10.88
N VAL A 626 45.24 -22.93 -11.06
CA VAL A 626 43.98 -22.41 -10.53
C VAL A 626 43.17 -21.85 -11.70
N ARG A 627 42.00 -22.43 -11.97
CA ARG A 627 41.12 -21.91 -13.03
C ARG A 627 40.28 -20.75 -12.49
N ILE A 628 40.33 -19.61 -13.16
CA ILE A 628 39.45 -18.47 -12.90
C ILE A 628 38.12 -18.73 -13.62
N LEU A 629 37.01 -18.68 -12.88
CA LEU A 629 35.67 -18.73 -13.45
C LEU A 629 35.01 -17.36 -13.30
N ARG A 630 34.75 -16.72 -14.44
CA ARG A 630 33.96 -15.48 -14.52
C ARG A 630 32.48 -15.87 -14.65
N GLY A 631 31.83 -16.19 -13.54
CA GLY A 631 30.46 -16.71 -13.53
C GLY A 631 29.83 -16.75 -12.15
N GLU A 632 28.71 -17.47 -12.03
CA GLU A 632 27.99 -17.61 -10.76
C GLU A 632 28.74 -18.51 -9.78
N VAL A 633 28.82 -18.07 -8.52
CA VAL A 633 29.48 -18.86 -7.46
C VAL A 633 28.76 -20.19 -7.24
N SER A 634 27.44 -20.25 -7.44
CA SER A 634 26.66 -21.48 -7.28
C SER A 634 27.11 -22.58 -8.23
N ASP A 635 27.51 -22.26 -9.46
CA ASP A 635 27.94 -23.26 -10.44
C ASP A 635 29.24 -23.94 -10.02
N ALA A 636 30.17 -23.16 -9.45
CA ALA A 636 31.41 -23.71 -8.92
C ALA A 636 31.23 -24.39 -7.56
N ALA A 637 30.28 -23.93 -6.74
CA ALA A 637 29.96 -24.58 -5.47
C ALA A 637 29.34 -25.97 -5.70
N LEU A 638 28.51 -26.13 -6.74
CA LEU A 638 27.95 -27.42 -7.14
C LEU A 638 29.07 -28.37 -7.57
N GLY A 639 29.33 -29.39 -6.74
CA GLY A 639 30.38 -30.38 -6.98
C GLY A 639 31.73 -30.05 -6.33
N ALA A 640 31.88 -28.90 -5.66
CA ALA A 640 33.04 -28.64 -4.82
C ALA A 640 33.05 -29.57 -3.58
N ASP A 641 34.24 -30.03 -3.21
CA ASP A 641 34.47 -30.83 -2.01
C ASP A 641 34.70 -29.95 -0.78
N LEU A 642 35.21 -28.73 -0.96
CA LEU A 642 35.53 -27.76 0.08
C LEU A 642 35.60 -26.35 -0.52
N LEU A 643 35.24 -25.35 0.29
CA LEU A 643 35.50 -23.93 0.02
C LEU A 643 36.61 -23.42 0.95
N ILE A 644 37.60 -22.72 0.38
CA ILE A 644 38.48 -21.79 1.10
C ILE A 644 38.10 -20.38 0.67
N GLY A 645 37.64 -19.54 1.60
CA GLY A 645 37.22 -18.19 1.27
C GLY A 645 37.35 -17.20 2.41
N LEU A 646 37.29 -15.92 2.08
CA LEU A 646 37.45 -14.85 3.07
C LEU A 646 36.13 -14.46 3.76
N GLY A 647 35.04 -15.19 3.55
CA GLY A 647 33.72 -14.93 4.13
C GLY A 647 32.89 -13.89 3.38
N GLY A 648 31.58 -13.88 3.60
CA GLY A 648 30.60 -13.03 2.93
C GLY A 648 29.40 -13.85 2.43
N THR A 649 28.52 -13.21 1.65
CA THR A 649 27.32 -13.84 1.06
C THR A 649 27.67 -15.08 0.24
N ALA A 650 28.77 -15.04 -0.53
CA ALA A 650 29.22 -16.16 -1.36
C ALA A 650 29.59 -17.41 -0.53
N ASN A 651 30.26 -17.24 0.62
CA ASN A 651 30.54 -18.36 1.52
C ASN A 651 29.27 -18.98 2.08
N GLN A 652 28.27 -18.17 2.40
CA GLN A 652 26.98 -18.67 2.88
C GLN A 652 26.27 -19.47 1.78
N LEU A 653 26.22 -18.96 0.54
CA LEU A 653 25.68 -19.70 -0.59
C LEU A 653 26.32 -21.09 -0.74
N CYS A 654 27.65 -21.16 -0.66
CA CYS A 654 28.39 -22.42 -0.73
C CYS A 654 28.03 -23.37 0.42
N ALA A 655 27.99 -22.86 1.66
CA ALA A 655 27.59 -23.64 2.83
C ALA A 655 26.16 -24.19 2.67
N GLY A 656 25.23 -23.38 2.16
CA GLY A 656 23.84 -23.78 1.95
C GLY A 656 23.67 -24.80 0.83
N LEU A 657 24.58 -24.80 -0.15
CA LEU A 657 24.72 -25.85 -1.16
C LEU A 657 25.43 -27.12 -0.64
N GLY A 658 25.80 -27.14 0.64
CA GLY A 658 26.42 -28.28 1.30
C GLY A 658 27.93 -28.38 1.10
N VAL A 659 28.60 -27.29 0.74
CA VAL A 659 30.06 -27.22 0.64
C VAL A 659 30.63 -26.81 2.01
N PRO A 660 31.46 -27.65 2.66
CA PRO A 660 32.11 -27.26 3.91
C PRO A 660 33.04 -26.07 3.71
N VAL A 661 33.03 -25.13 4.67
CA VAL A 661 33.73 -23.84 4.53
C VAL A 661 34.91 -23.74 5.48
N VAL A 662 36.06 -23.32 4.95
CA VAL A 662 37.20 -22.83 5.73
C VAL A 662 37.38 -21.35 5.44
N SER A 663 37.47 -20.55 6.49
CA SER A 663 37.62 -19.10 6.38
C SER A 663 38.55 -18.54 7.46
N ILE A 664 38.96 -17.28 7.26
CA ILE A 664 39.82 -16.57 8.21
C ILE A 664 39.05 -16.04 9.42
N LEU A 665 39.71 -16.07 10.57
CA LEU A 665 39.25 -15.55 11.85
C LEU A 665 39.54 -14.04 11.90
N GLU A 666 38.54 -13.25 11.52
CA GLU A 666 38.52 -11.81 11.71
C GLU A 666 37.30 -11.40 12.51
N LYS A 667 37.39 -10.26 13.22
CA LYS A 667 36.30 -9.73 14.08
C LYS A 667 34.97 -9.61 13.33
N GLY A 668 34.99 -9.22 12.05
CA GLY A 668 33.80 -9.12 11.21
C GLY A 668 33.20 -10.47 10.76
N LYS A 669 33.97 -11.55 10.81
CA LYS A 669 33.60 -12.89 10.30
C LYS A 669 33.01 -13.80 11.36
N LEU A 670 33.18 -13.46 12.64
CA LEU A 670 32.47 -14.08 13.76
C LEU A 670 30.95 -14.06 13.57
N ILE A 671 30.44 -13.08 12.80
CA ILE A 671 29.03 -12.97 12.45
C ILE A 671 28.58 -14.16 11.60
N GLN A 672 29.34 -14.46 10.55
CA GLN A 672 29.09 -15.58 9.65
C GLN A 672 29.20 -16.91 10.40
N LYS A 673 30.24 -17.08 11.22
CA LYS A 673 30.46 -18.30 12.01
C LYS A 673 29.29 -18.62 12.93
N LYS A 674 28.65 -17.61 13.51
CA LYS A 674 27.45 -17.79 14.34
C LYS A 674 26.23 -18.28 13.56
N LEU A 675 26.11 -17.87 12.30
CA LEU A 675 25.04 -18.33 11.39
C LEU A 675 25.34 -19.74 10.83
N LEU A 676 26.56 -19.96 10.34
CA LEU A 676 26.97 -21.23 9.73
C LEU A 676 27.25 -22.32 10.76
N LYS A 677 27.53 -21.95 12.01
CA LYS A 677 27.84 -22.85 13.14
C LYS A 677 28.88 -23.89 12.73
N GLU A 678 28.52 -25.18 12.72
CA GLU A 678 29.41 -26.29 12.42
C GLU A 678 29.87 -26.31 10.95
N ALA A 679 29.13 -25.68 10.03
CA ALA A 679 29.42 -25.69 8.59
C ALA A 679 30.68 -24.89 8.18
N GLU A 680 31.25 -24.11 9.10
CA GLU A 680 32.43 -23.29 8.87
C GLU A 680 33.51 -23.53 9.93
N ILE A 681 34.77 -23.64 9.52
CA ILE A 681 35.93 -23.57 10.43
C ILE A 681 36.65 -22.23 10.21
N LEU A 682 36.86 -21.49 11.30
CA LEU A 682 37.65 -20.26 11.29
C LEU A 682 39.06 -20.53 11.79
N VAL A 683 40.07 -20.05 11.06
CA VAL A 683 41.49 -20.17 11.41
C VAL A 683 42.22 -18.84 11.30
N LYS A 684 43.45 -18.74 11.81
CA LYS A 684 44.25 -17.52 11.60
C LYS A 684 44.44 -17.23 10.10
N ALA A 685 44.61 -15.96 9.75
CA ALA A 685 44.82 -15.52 8.37
C ALA A 685 46.24 -15.85 7.88
N GLU A 686 46.57 -17.14 7.85
CA GLU A 686 47.86 -17.69 7.45
C GLU A 686 47.60 -18.84 6.45
N PRO A 687 48.33 -18.91 5.30
CA PRO A 687 48.12 -19.93 4.28
C PRO A 687 48.18 -21.36 4.84
N GLN A 688 49.12 -21.62 5.75
CA GLN A 688 49.34 -22.92 6.36
C GLN A 688 48.17 -23.37 7.23
N GLU A 689 47.54 -22.43 7.95
CA GLU A 689 46.41 -22.74 8.83
C GLU A 689 45.14 -23.03 8.03
N LEU A 690 44.90 -22.27 6.95
CA LEU A 690 43.83 -22.56 5.98
C LEU A 690 44.01 -23.95 5.36
N ALA A 691 45.21 -24.28 4.89
CA ALA A 691 45.52 -25.57 4.29
C ALA A 691 45.39 -26.74 5.27
N LYS A 692 45.84 -26.61 6.52
CA LYS A 692 45.68 -27.64 7.56
C LYS A 692 44.21 -27.89 7.90
N ALA A 693 43.41 -26.84 8.02
CA ALA A 693 41.98 -26.99 8.29
C ALA A 693 41.25 -27.64 7.12
N ALA A 694 41.59 -27.26 5.89
CA ALA A 694 41.10 -27.89 4.67
C ALA A 694 41.45 -29.39 4.63
N GLU A 695 42.72 -29.73 4.88
CA GLU A 695 43.20 -31.11 4.93
C GLU A 695 42.44 -31.95 5.98
N ARG A 696 42.21 -31.39 7.18
CA ARG A 696 41.46 -32.05 8.24
C ARG A 696 40.05 -32.42 7.79
N ILE A 697 39.32 -31.48 7.20
CA ILE A 697 37.95 -31.71 6.72
C ILE A 697 37.95 -32.75 5.59
N LEU A 698 38.89 -32.63 4.65
CA LEU A 698 38.97 -33.53 3.50
C LEU A 698 39.41 -34.96 3.89
N SER A 699 40.05 -35.13 5.03
CA SER A 699 40.53 -36.44 5.52
C SER A 699 39.57 -37.12 6.50
N ASP A 700 38.55 -36.41 6.99
CA ASP A 700 37.56 -36.89 7.95
C ASP A 700 36.16 -36.89 7.30
N PRO A 701 35.69 -38.04 6.76
CA PRO A 701 34.40 -38.14 6.08
C PRO A 701 33.20 -37.78 6.97
N GLU A 702 33.27 -38.10 8.27
CA GLU A 702 32.19 -37.80 9.22
C GLU A 702 32.12 -36.31 9.51
N LEU A 703 33.27 -35.65 9.71
CA LEU A 703 33.33 -34.19 9.83
C LEU A 703 32.81 -33.52 8.57
N LYS A 704 33.27 -33.94 7.38
CA LYS A 704 32.82 -33.39 6.09
C LYS A 704 31.30 -33.51 5.93
N LYS A 705 30.75 -34.68 6.22
CA LYS A 705 29.30 -34.94 6.17
C LYS A 705 28.54 -34.06 7.16
N SER A 706 29.00 -34.00 8.41
CA SER A 706 28.39 -33.17 9.45
C SER A 706 28.38 -31.68 9.07
N MET A 707 29.48 -31.16 8.51
CA MET A 707 29.56 -29.77 8.06
C MET A 707 28.60 -29.48 6.90
N ARG A 708 28.50 -30.41 5.95
CA ARG A 708 27.57 -30.34 4.81
C ARG A 708 26.11 -30.30 5.27
N GLU A 709 25.72 -31.23 6.14
CA GLU A 709 24.37 -31.28 6.69
C GLU A 709 24.05 -30.03 7.54
N ALA A 710 25.02 -29.54 8.31
CA ALA A 710 24.87 -28.30 9.07
C ALA A 710 24.64 -27.08 8.15
N GLY A 711 25.38 -26.96 7.05
CA GLY A 711 25.24 -25.83 6.12
C GLY A 711 23.85 -25.76 5.48
N ILE A 712 23.37 -26.90 4.98
CA ILE A 712 22.02 -27.05 4.40
C ILE A 712 20.95 -26.75 5.46
N ARG A 713 21.10 -27.30 6.67
CA ARG A 713 20.14 -27.10 7.76
C ARG A 713 20.08 -25.65 8.24
N ASN A 714 21.24 -25.00 8.41
CA ASN A 714 21.34 -23.68 9.03
C ASN A 714 20.89 -22.55 8.08
N LEU A 715 21.02 -22.73 6.76
CA LEU A 715 20.59 -21.73 5.77
C LEU A 715 19.22 -22.07 5.14
N GLY A 716 18.82 -23.34 5.17
CA GLY A 716 17.60 -23.81 4.52
C GLY A 716 17.74 -23.91 3.01
N GLY A 717 16.62 -24.26 2.36
CA GLY A 717 16.52 -24.30 0.89
C GLY A 717 16.25 -22.93 0.27
N VAL A 718 16.19 -22.90 -1.06
CA VAL A 718 15.66 -21.74 -1.80
C VAL A 718 14.14 -21.66 -1.66
N GLY A 719 13.57 -20.48 -1.90
CA GLY A 719 12.13 -20.23 -1.89
C GLY A 719 11.66 -19.29 -0.77
N ALA A 720 12.57 -18.75 0.04
CA ALA A 720 12.19 -17.88 1.15
C ALA A 720 11.46 -16.62 0.66
N LEU A 721 11.92 -16.04 -0.45
CA LEU A 721 11.27 -14.90 -1.11
C LEU A 721 9.91 -15.24 -1.72
N ASP A 722 9.65 -16.50 -2.09
CA ASP A 722 8.34 -16.90 -2.65
C ASP A 722 7.23 -16.83 -1.59
N HIS A 723 7.54 -17.17 -0.33
CA HIS A 723 6.61 -17.00 0.79
C HIS A 723 6.22 -15.54 1.02
N ILE A 724 7.16 -14.61 0.82
CA ILE A 724 6.91 -13.17 0.92
C ILE A 724 5.98 -12.70 -0.21
N VAL A 725 6.22 -13.17 -1.44
CA VAL A 725 5.36 -12.86 -2.59
C VAL A 725 3.95 -13.42 -2.38
N GLU A 726 3.82 -14.64 -1.86
CA GLU A 726 2.52 -15.26 -1.58
C GLU A 726 1.75 -14.53 -0.47
N TYR A 727 2.44 -14.08 0.59
CA TYR A 727 1.83 -13.23 1.60
C TYR A 727 1.34 -11.90 1.00
N CYS A 728 2.11 -11.29 0.12
CA CYS A 728 1.67 -10.08 -0.59
C CYS A 728 0.43 -10.38 -1.45
N ALA A 729 0.43 -11.49 -2.19
CA ALA A 729 -0.68 -11.88 -3.05
C ALA A 729 -1.99 -12.04 -2.26
N SER A 730 -1.94 -12.79 -1.16
CA SER A 730 -3.10 -13.20 -0.37
C SER A 730 -3.44 -12.23 0.77
N ALA A 731 -2.56 -12.10 1.76
CA ALA A 731 -2.82 -11.36 3.01
C ALA A 731 -2.88 -9.84 2.80
N LEU A 732 -2.10 -9.31 1.86
CA LEU A 732 -2.20 -7.90 1.45
C LEU A 732 -3.15 -7.69 0.27
N GLY A 733 -3.59 -8.77 -0.41
CA GLY A 733 -4.58 -8.73 -1.49
C GLY A 733 -4.06 -8.09 -2.78
N TRP A 734 -2.78 -8.28 -3.10
CA TRP A 734 -2.19 -7.73 -4.34
C TRP A 734 -2.71 -8.41 -5.60
N ASP A 735 -3.01 -9.70 -5.55
CA ASP A 735 -3.66 -10.42 -6.66
C ASP A 735 -5.01 -9.78 -6.99
N ASN A 736 -5.80 -9.55 -5.95
CA ASN A 736 -7.12 -8.95 -6.10
C ASN A 736 -7.02 -7.51 -6.64
N ARG A 737 -6.03 -6.72 -6.21
CA ARG A 737 -5.79 -5.37 -6.76
C ARG A 737 -5.44 -5.39 -8.24
N CYS A 738 -4.54 -6.28 -8.66
CA CYS A 738 -4.18 -6.46 -10.06
C CYS A 738 -5.41 -6.87 -10.88
N ALA A 739 -6.17 -7.87 -10.42
CA ALA A 739 -7.37 -8.34 -11.10
C ALA A 739 -8.45 -7.26 -11.24
N VAL A 740 -8.71 -6.48 -10.17
CA VAL A 740 -9.65 -5.36 -10.20
C VAL A 740 -9.21 -4.29 -11.19
N TYR A 741 -7.92 -3.92 -11.17
CA TYR A 741 -7.38 -2.92 -12.08
C TYR A 741 -7.47 -3.37 -13.54
N GLU A 742 -7.06 -4.60 -13.87
CA GLU A 742 -7.11 -5.12 -15.25
C GLU A 742 -8.55 -5.21 -15.77
N LYS A 743 -9.47 -5.74 -14.95
CA LYS A 743 -10.88 -5.86 -15.31
C LYS A 743 -11.51 -4.49 -15.54
N TYR A 744 -11.22 -3.52 -14.67
CA TYR A 744 -11.74 -2.16 -14.83
C TYR A 744 -11.11 -1.45 -16.03
N ARG A 745 -9.80 -1.61 -16.25
CA ARG A 745 -9.09 -1.04 -17.40
C ARG A 745 -9.70 -1.52 -18.72
N PHE A 746 -9.88 -2.84 -18.86
CA PHE A 746 -10.49 -3.44 -20.05
C PHE A 746 -11.91 -2.92 -20.29
N PHE A 747 -12.72 -2.79 -19.25
CA PHE A 747 -14.06 -2.20 -19.35
C PHE A 747 -14.02 -0.76 -19.87
N ILE A 748 -13.09 0.06 -19.38
CA ILE A 748 -12.94 1.47 -19.81
C ILE A 748 -12.40 1.58 -21.24
N GLU A 749 -11.48 0.71 -21.65
CA GLU A 749 -11.00 0.62 -23.03
C GLU A 749 -12.17 0.32 -23.99
N GLN A 750 -12.98 -0.70 -23.72
CA GLN A 750 -14.17 -1.02 -24.52
C GLN A 750 -15.20 0.11 -24.56
N LYS A 751 -15.45 0.78 -23.42
CA LYS A 751 -16.40 1.90 -23.36
C LYS A 751 -15.88 3.11 -24.14
N SER A 752 -14.56 3.32 -24.18
CA SER A 752 -13.93 4.37 -24.99
C SER A 752 -14.07 4.08 -26.49
N GLU A 753 -13.90 2.83 -26.92
CA GLU A 753 -14.03 2.42 -28.33
C GLU A 753 -15.46 2.60 -28.85
N LYS A 754 -16.48 2.24 -28.05
CA LYS A 754 -17.89 2.43 -28.41
C LYS A 754 -18.30 3.91 -28.52
N ASN A 755 -17.57 4.82 -27.88
CA ASN A 755 -17.80 6.26 -27.93
C ASN A 755 -17.04 6.96 -29.08
N LEU A 756 -16.27 6.24 -29.90
CA LEU A 756 -15.75 6.79 -31.15
C LEU A 756 -16.91 6.99 -32.13
N PRO A 757 -17.11 8.19 -32.72
CA PRO A 757 -18.10 8.36 -33.76
C PRO A 757 -17.75 7.44 -34.92
N TYR A 758 -18.70 6.59 -35.32
CA TYR A 758 -18.62 5.76 -36.53
C TYR A 758 -18.19 6.68 -37.68
N LYS A 759 -16.94 6.54 -38.16
CA LYS A 759 -16.57 7.12 -39.46
C LYS A 759 -17.52 6.49 -40.46
N LYS A 760 -18.42 7.30 -41.03
CA LYS A 760 -19.16 6.92 -42.25
C LYS A 760 -18.09 6.47 -43.25
N GLY A 761 -18.05 5.18 -43.52
CA GLY A 761 -17.26 4.63 -44.61
C GLY A 761 -17.74 5.28 -45.90
N ASP A 762 -16.77 5.66 -46.73
CA ASP A 762 -16.98 6.09 -48.09
C ASP A 762 -17.89 5.07 -48.80
N ALA A 763 -19.11 5.51 -49.11
CA ALA A 763 -19.92 4.83 -50.10
C ALA A 763 -19.26 5.10 -51.45
N ALA A 764 -18.82 4.01 -52.09
CA ALA A 764 -18.47 4.01 -53.49
C ALA A 764 -19.67 4.49 -54.31
N GLU A 765 -19.46 5.58 -55.06
CA GLU A 765 -19.95 5.79 -56.42
C GLU A 765 -19.02 6.77 -57.15
#